data_AF-A0A922SKC3-F1
#
_entry.id   AF-A0A922SKC3-F1
#
_cell.length_a   1.000
_cell.length_b   1.000
_cell.length_c   1.000
_cell.angle_alpha   90.00
_cell.angle_beta   90.00
_cell.angle_gamma   90.00
#
_symmetry.space_group_name_H-M   'P 1'
#
loop_
_entity.id
_entity.type
_entity.pdbx_description
1 polymer ?
#
loop_
_entity_poly.entity_id
_entity_poly.type
_entity_poly.pdbx_seq_one_letter_code
_entity_poly.pdbx_strand_id
1 'polypeptide(L)'
;MAPLDLEGGTLGQKHAHYNKLLKEAISSGQHVSAFTLGDNDIENLLKIDQACHVRDVDFIVSVFKCGDILCVSRALARSRWLITDPQYANIINADYVHTQLFPYMSTKAFIKLIKQIRLNILDEERAEQFYLHEKKDTDALKWLPKCSANFIEANIEKHFNNLKMRTFKRLCEKTNKIFEIFMEKTCYYDRARYAQVAMFLLKADVDKFLDVIEKDRSNYLPKFNDKATALIMKKSPKRVIDKFDRFATSIHIPTFSRFLKTDEIKPFLYAQAKKENDNNFEYYNLRNFFRYDTLKYFIKKLPKNEQFEFVKKIFIDKEIADADEEKLVAGTEQYNMRKLYVVVRTPSYVWYRFADFERAFQDITEIISKDLDNNDKISMLAVLMACADNNLEHIQKLIQYYLDKHRTADNHNTWKFTTDLLNNTNIHQYDEKTWSLINELFKILKIFDESDSSSVQNIGVIIESIIVYNLIHDQNVSANVQQKFSFKTLKQYGKKLNEEQKEKVFRYLYNFLINKLKPIIKEDDFSDTISTLSQILELLRDWKKQLADYTLVTDKIKECVEIRRKNSWKGSLLHIYKFNKSWQRLMFEESVAMNPGEEVCLNALKHDPLLLERQSNDVQSLRCNDAVTLRRLLAKLRTYWPQSLSTQWVEAYMENLNKTDGHKATIRGLCASLSQKPLLELIEKYKPTQAKIDWSAIDDRILSIQRFIAKNMHIARPQPSPENILFFARGDYLQYALPSLLAIFYNLSIMESKKYILKLLDAPVSVQKHGIRLVYKKLDHETIKKIFFDCWKASKNVSIRAIIFKFTFELLCNEKDSANAVSLWELIELFIDNLTFEEDKKIYELMSNIEKIPLNVRAKYLVKAYNFMKNLTQKVKEEDRENYKRITAQLAEHSRQVIEDMPSEFITDIIQEFIDKEFFGFEDNFGSVYSSGGIISVISAYLLSAKSENEQAEKYEKVFVPIMRRAFEKWSEKKDGSFIIRSNFQCLLTHLSNDLKDYVVEKNLLLPHKMFLNIKEELEKSISKSENYMMLTKWKLTVALCKLAEIPYSEGDNWVGITSEIATDFGQIALDYLKEDVKIHFPCIYKLYSKALNSQLHLISQERIKITIYRCFLADENFIEGYLTAIETSKESYSYDKDMYSDLWDQISEHPSVEIKMHYYYNTNTNNDYC
;
A
#
# COMPACT_ATOMS: atom_id res chain seq x y z
N MET A 1 -41.80 4.70 -41.18
CA MET A 1 -42.47 3.74 -40.27
C MET A 1 -42.48 4.35 -38.88
N ALA A 2 -43.56 4.17 -38.12
CA ALA A 2 -43.58 4.55 -36.71
C ALA A 2 -42.53 3.74 -35.94
N PRO A 3 -41.80 4.32 -34.97
CA PRO A 3 -40.80 3.57 -34.20
C PRO A 3 -41.44 2.43 -33.43
N LEU A 4 -40.87 1.22 -33.50
CA LEU A 4 -41.29 0.07 -32.69
C LEU A 4 -41.28 0.41 -31.19
N ASP A 5 -42.42 0.21 -30.51
CA ASP A 5 -42.56 0.31 -29.04
C ASP A 5 -42.87 -1.06 -28.42
N LEU A 6 -42.43 -1.28 -27.18
CA LEU A 6 -42.59 -2.54 -26.47
C LEU A 6 -43.83 -2.52 -25.58
N GLU A 7 -44.66 -3.57 -25.63
CA GLU A 7 -45.77 -3.78 -24.71
C GLU A 7 -45.31 -4.01 -23.25
N GLY A 8 -46.17 -3.66 -22.30
CA GLY A 8 -45.95 -3.84 -20.86
C GLY A 8 -45.65 -2.55 -20.10
N GLY A 9 -46.10 -2.48 -18.85
CA GLY A 9 -45.90 -1.32 -17.98
C GLY A 9 -44.50 -1.28 -17.39
N THR A 10 -44.02 -2.39 -16.80
CA THR A 10 -42.73 -2.44 -16.09
C THR A 10 -41.55 -2.81 -17.00
N LEU A 11 -40.32 -2.53 -16.55
CA LEU A 11 -39.09 -2.94 -17.26
C LEU A 11 -39.05 -4.46 -17.51
N GLY A 12 -39.55 -5.25 -16.56
CA GLY A 12 -39.61 -6.71 -16.67
C GLY A 12 -40.57 -7.15 -17.78
N GLN A 13 -41.75 -6.55 -17.85
CA GLN A 13 -42.75 -6.84 -18.88
C GLN A 13 -42.25 -6.44 -20.28
N LYS A 14 -41.66 -5.24 -20.42
CA LYS A 14 -41.08 -4.80 -21.70
C LYS A 14 -39.93 -5.70 -22.17
N HIS A 15 -39.07 -6.17 -21.26
CA HIS A 15 -38.06 -7.17 -21.60
C HIS A 15 -38.69 -8.50 -22.07
N ALA A 16 -39.82 -8.92 -21.47
CA ALA A 16 -40.53 -10.12 -21.91
C ALA A 16 -41.09 -9.96 -23.32
N HIS A 17 -41.71 -8.81 -23.63
CA HIS A 17 -42.20 -8.50 -24.97
C HIS A 17 -41.05 -8.41 -25.99
N TYR A 18 -39.94 -7.75 -25.66
CA TYR A 18 -38.74 -7.74 -26.50
C TYR A 18 -38.27 -9.16 -26.87
N ASN A 19 -38.23 -10.06 -25.88
CA ASN A 19 -37.83 -11.44 -26.12
C ASN A 19 -38.85 -12.21 -26.98
N LYS A 20 -40.14 -11.88 -26.90
CA LYS A 20 -41.19 -12.43 -27.76
C LYS A 20 -40.96 -12.00 -29.23
N LEU A 21 -40.78 -10.70 -29.48
CA LEU A 21 -40.49 -10.17 -30.81
C LEU A 21 -39.22 -10.78 -31.42
N LEU A 22 -38.16 -10.96 -30.60
CA LEU A 22 -36.94 -11.60 -31.07
C LEU A 22 -37.17 -13.06 -31.50
N LYS A 23 -37.97 -13.82 -30.75
CA LYS A 23 -38.32 -15.21 -31.11
C LYS A 23 -39.12 -15.27 -32.41
N GLU A 24 -40.06 -14.34 -32.59
CA GLU A 24 -40.86 -14.23 -33.82
C GLU A 24 -39.97 -13.90 -35.02
N ALA A 25 -39.08 -12.91 -34.89
CA ALA A 25 -38.13 -12.53 -35.93
C ALA A 25 -37.22 -13.70 -36.33
N ILE A 26 -36.68 -14.44 -35.34
CA ILE A 26 -35.87 -15.65 -35.59
C ILE A 26 -36.68 -16.72 -36.33
N SER A 27 -37.93 -16.96 -35.90
CA SER A 27 -38.79 -18.00 -36.47
C SER A 27 -39.23 -17.68 -37.90
N SER A 28 -39.34 -16.39 -38.25
CA SER A 28 -39.73 -15.94 -39.59
C SER A 28 -38.66 -16.14 -40.66
N GLY A 29 -37.41 -16.44 -40.28
CA GLY A 29 -36.30 -16.65 -41.22
C GLY A 29 -35.92 -15.41 -42.04
N GLN A 30 -36.37 -14.22 -41.65
CA GLN A 30 -36.17 -12.99 -42.42
C GLN A 30 -34.67 -12.62 -42.47
N HIS A 31 -34.13 -12.39 -43.67
CA HIS A 31 -32.72 -12.00 -43.84
C HIS A 31 -32.46 -10.63 -43.21
N VAL A 32 -31.39 -10.51 -42.40
CA VAL A 32 -30.99 -9.24 -41.79
C VAL A 32 -30.25 -8.40 -42.83
N SER A 33 -30.79 -7.25 -43.22
CA SER A 33 -30.10 -6.31 -44.11
C SER A 33 -28.77 -5.84 -43.52
N ALA A 34 -27.82 -5.38 -44.34
CA ALA A 34 -26.55 -4.80 -43.87
C ALA A 34 -26.77 -3.76 -42.74
N PHE A 35 -25.88 -3.75 -41.74
CA PHE A 35 -26.07 -2.91 -40.57
C PHE A 35 -25.93 -1.42 -40.90
N THR A 36 -27.01 -0.68 -40.68
CA THR A 36 -27.03 0.78 -40.64
C THR A 36 -27.62 1.22 -39.31
N LEU A 37 -26.93 2.12 -38.60
CA LEU A 37 -27.41 2.62 -37.31
C LEU A 37 -28.67 3.47 -37.53
N GLY A 38 -29.83 2.98 -37.09
CA GLY A 38 -31.08 3.74 -37.08
C GLY A 38 -31.28 4.55 -35.80
N ASP A 39 -32.31 5.39 -35.77
CA ASP A 39 -32.66 6.21 -34.60
C ASP A 39 -33.33 5.41 -33.46
N ASN A 40 -33.98 4.27 -33.78
CA ASN A 40 -34.65 3.42 -32.79
C ASN A 40 -33.68 2.40 -32.17
N ASP A 41 -33.38 2.56 -30.87
CA ASP A 41 -32.50 1.66 -30.11
C ASP A 41 -33.03 0.21 -30.13
N ILE A 42 -34.33 -0.04 -30.00
CA ILE A 42 -34.90 -1.40 -29.94
C ILE A 42 -34.74 -2.13 -31.26
N GLU A 43 -35.02 -1.46 -32.38
CA GLU A 43 -34.86 -2.05 -33.72
C GLU A 43 -33.40 -2.41 -33.99
N ASN A 44 -32.47 -1.51 -33.66
CA ASN A 44 -31.04 -1.79 -33.76
C ASN A 44 -30.65 -3.02 -32.93
N LEU A 45 -31.13 -3.09 -31.67
CA LEU A 45 -30.84 -4.21 -30.78
C LEU A 45 -31.45 -5.54 -31.27
N LEU A 46 -32.67 -5.52 -31.83
CA LEU A 46 -33.32 -6.71 -32.40
C LEU A 46 -32.54 -7.24 -33.61
N LYS A 47 -32.13 -6.36 -34.54
CA LYS A 47 -31.30 -6.75 -35.70
C LYS A 47 -29.98 -7.36 -35.25
N ILE A 48 -29.33 -6.76 -34.24
CA ILE A 48 -28.08 -7.29 -33.67
C ILE A 48 -28.30 -8.66 -33.02
N ASP A 49 -29.35 -8.82 -32.22
CA ASP A 49 -29.63 -10.09 -31.56
C ASP A 49 -30.00 -11.19 -32.56
N GLN A 50 -30.75 -10.86 -33.60
CA GLN A 50 -31.10 -11.77 -34.69
C GLN A 50 -29.84 -12.19 -35.46
N ALA A 51 -28.99 -11.24 -35.88
CA ALA A 51 -27.71 -11.52 -36.53
C ALA A 51 -26.79 -12.38 -35.63
N CYS A 52 -26.75 -12.11 -34.33
CA CYS A 52 -26.01 -12.94 -33.37
C CYS A 52 -26.55 -14.37 -33.25
N HIS A 53 -27.86 -14.55 -33.44
CA HIS A 53 -28.50 -15.87 -33.42
C HIS A 53 -28.18 -16.68 -34.68
N VAL A 54 -28.29 -16.07 -35.87
CA VAL A 54 -27.95 -16.71 -37.15
C VAL A 54 -26.44 -16.76 -37.44
N ARG A 55 -25.63 -16.21 -36.53
CA ARG A 55 -24.16 -16.13 -36.59
C ARG A 55 -23.61 -15.40 -37.82
N ASP A 56 -24.27 -14.32 -38.22
CA ASP A 56 -23.79 -13.45 -39.30
C ASP A 56 -22.57 -12.64 -38.83
N VAL A 57 -21.37 -13.11 -39.20
CA VAL A 57 -20.12 -12.52 -38.71
C VAL A 57 -19.87 -11.14 -39.33
N ASP A 58 -20.14 -10.96 -40.62
CA ASP A 58 -19.89 -9.69 -41.32
C ASP A 58 -20.78 -8.58 -40.78
N PHE A 59 -22.03 -8.90 -40.46
CA PHE A 59 -22.93 -7.98 -39.78
C PHE A 59 -22.37 -7.58 -38.40
N ILE A 60 -21.93 -8.54 -37.59
CA ILE A 60 -21.41 -8.27 -36.24
C ILE A 60 -20.11 -7.43 -36.29
N VAL A 61 -19.21 -7.75 -37.23
CA VAL A 61 -17.98 -6.97 -37.47
C VAL A 61 -18.31 -5.55 -37.90
N SER A 62 -19.36 -5.36 -38.70
CA SER A 62 -19.85 -4.02 -39.08
C SER A 62 -20.40 -3.26 -37.87
N VAL A 63 -21.10 -3.92 -36.96
CA VAL A 63 -21.57 -3.32 -35.69
C VAL A 63 -20.40 -2.88 -34.81
N PHE A 64 -19.29 -3.62 -34.78
CA PHE A 64 -18.10 -3.22 -34.02
C PHE A 64 -17.52 -1.88 -34.49
N LYS A 65 -17.73 -1.52 -35.76
CA LYS A 65 -17.23 -0.29 -36.40
C LYS A 65 -18.20 0.89 -36.31
N CYS A 66 -19.42 0.70 -35.79
CA CYS A 66 -20.49 1.72 -35.90
C CYS A 66 -20.42 2.90 -34.91
N GLY A 67 -19.49 2.89 -33.96
CA GLY A 67 -19.29 3.98 -32.99
C GLY A 67 -20.30 4.06 -31.84
N ASP A 68 -21.50 3.46 -31.93
CA ASP A 68 -22.47 3.42 -30.82
C ASP A 68 -22.17 2.30 -29.81
N ILE A 69 -21.84 2.70 -28.57
CA ILE A 69 -21.38 1.75 -27.56
C ILE A 69 -22.48 0.81 -27.07
N LEU A 70 -23.78 1.11 -27.17
CA LEU A 70 -24.84 0.16 -26.79
C LEU A 70 -24.90 -0.98 -27.80
N CYS A 71 -24.89 -0.66 -29.09
CA CYS A 71 -24.88 -1.64 -30.17
C CYS A 71 -23.66 -2.56 -30.06
N VAL A 72 -22.45 -1.98 -29.95
CA VAL A 72 -21.22 -2.75 -29.72
C VAL A 72 -21.31 -3.61 -28.46
N SER A 73 -21.83 -3.06 -27.36
CA SER A 73 -21.97 -3.81 -26.11
C SER A 73 -22.93 -4.98 -26.23
N ARG A 74 -24.04 -4.81 -26.98
CA ARG A 74 -25.02 -5.86 -27.21
C ARG A 74 -24.44 -6.95 -28.08
N ALA A 75 -23.83 -6.59 -29.20
CA ALA A 75 -23.16 -7.51 -30.11
C ALA A 75 -22.14 -8.37 -29.34
N LEU A 76 -21.19 -7.74 -28.65
CA LEU A 76 -20.18 -8.45 -27.85
C LEU A 76 -20.77 -9.39 -26.78
N ALA A 77 -21.89 -9.02 -26.16
CA ALA A 77 -22.53 -9.83 -25.13
C ALA A 77 -23.26 -11.05 -25.71
N ARG A 78 -23.75 -10.95 -26.95
CA ARG A 78 -24.54 -12.01 -27.62
C ARG A 78 -23.72 -12.86 -28.57
N SER A 79 -22.60 -12.34 -29.08
CA SER A 79 -21.68 -13.03 -29.99
C SER A 79 -20.50 -13.67 -29.26
N ARG A 80 -20.67 -14.17 -28.03
CA ARG A 80 -19.57 -14.81 -27.27
C ARG A 80 -18.96 -15.98 -28.04
N TRP A 81 -19.77 -16.66 -28.86
CA TRP A 81 -19.35 -17.73 -29.76
C TRP A 81 -18.23 -17.30 -30.71
N LEU A 82 -18.16 -16.03 -31.12
CA LEU A 82 -17.09 -15.50 -31.98
C LEU A 82 -15.71 -15.57 -31.29
N ILE A 83 -15.69 -15.59 -29.95
CA ILE A 83 -14.48 -15.74 -29.15
C ILE A 83 -14.23 -17.21 -28.82
N THR A 84 -15.26 -17.94 -28.39
CA THR A 84 -15.09 -19.28 -27.81
C THR A 84 -15.06 -20.42 -28.82
N ASP A 85 -15.65 -20.25 -30.00
CA ASP A 85 -15.80 -21.31 -31.00
C ASP A 85 -14.59 -21.32 -31.97
N PRO A 86 -13.84 -22.43 -32.11
CA PRO A 86 -12.57 -22.47 -32.85
C PRO A 86 -12.67 -22.04 -34.33
N GLN A 87 -13.80 -22.28 -34.97
CA GLN A 87 -14.02 -21.93 -36.40
C GLN A 87 -13.91 -20.42 -36.70
N TYR A 88 -14.01 -19.55 -35.69
CA TYR A 88 -13.86 -18.10 -35.84
C TYR A 88 -12.52 -17.56 -35.30
N ALA A 89 -11.57 -18.44 -34.98
CA ALA A 89 -10.27 -18.04 -34.46
C ALA A 89 -9.47 -17.16 -35.45
N ASN A 90 -9.69 -17.32 -36.75
CA ASN A 90 -9.13 -16.46 -37.81
C ASN A 90 -9.66 -15.01 -37.78
N ILE A 91 -10.79 -14.75 -37.12
CA ILE A 91 -11.41 -13.42 -37.01
C ILE A 91 -11.08 -12.79 -35.64
N ILE A 92 -11.07 -13.60 -34.58
CA ILE A 92 -10.67 -13.16 -33.24
C ILE A 92 -9.32 -13.79 -32.87
N ASN A 93 -8.26 -13.31 -33.52
CA ASN A 93 -6.86 -13.51 -33.13
C ASN A 93 -6.15 -12.16 -32.96
N ALA A 94 -4.93 -12.21 -32.41
CA ALA A 94 -4.16 -11.01 -32.11
C ALA A 94 -3.92 -10.14 -33.34
N ASP A 95 -3.54 -10.71 -34.48
CA ASP A 95 -3.25 -9.95 -35.69
C ASP A 95 -4.50 -9.26 -36.24
N TYR A 96 -5.54 -10.03 -36.60
CA TYR A 96 -6.76 -9.49 -37.22
C TYR A 96 -7.42 -8.40 -36.36
N VAL A 97 -7.49 -8.61 -35.04
CA VAL A 97 -8.10 -7.64 -34.11
C VAL A 97 -7.34 -6.31 -34.11
N HIS A 98 -6.01 -6.33 -34.19
CA HIS A 98 -5.18 -5.11 -34.15
C HIS A 98 -5.01 -4.47 -35.54
N THR A 99 -4.92 -5.25 -36.61
CA THR A 99 -4.62 -4.76 -37.96
C THR A 99 -5.86 -4.51 -38.81
N GLN A 100 -6.93 -5.32 -38.66
CA GLN A 100 -8.14 -5.23 -39.49
C GLN A 100 -9.33 -4.59 -38.78
N LEU A 101 -9.47 -4.78 -37.46
CA LEU A 101 -10.60 -4.22 -36.71
C LEU A 101 -10.27 -2.88 -36.05
N PHE A 102 -9.21 -2.83 -35.23
CA PHE A 102 -8.89 -1.65 -34.43
C PHE A 102 -8.80 -0.33 -35.23
N PRO A 103 -8.22 -0.29 -36.45
CA PRO A 103 -8.12 0.97 -37.20
C PRO A 103 -9.47 1.63 -37.51
N TYR A 104 -10.54 0.83 -37.57
CA TYR A 104 -11.91 1.26 -37.89
C TYR A 104 -12.83 1.27 -36.65
N MET A 105 -12.37 0.76 -35.50
CA MET A 105 -13.14 0.76 -34.27
C MET A 105 -12.86 2.02 -33.43
N SER A 106 -13.89 2.50 -32.74
CA SER A 106 -13.68 3.47 -31.66
C SER A 106 -12.79 2.90 -30.56
N THR A 107 -11.96 3.73 -29.91
CA THR A 107 -11.08 3.27 -28.82
C THR A 107 -11.85 2.56 -27.72
N LYS A 108 -13.04 3.08 -27.34
CA LYS A 108 -13.87 2.45 -26.30
C LYS A 108 -14.41 1.09 -26.76
N ALA A 109 -14.82 0.96 -28.02
CA ALA A 109 -15.25 -0.32 -28.58
C ALA A 109 -14.11 -1.34 -28.56
N PHE A 110 -12.91 -0.94 -29.00
CA PHE A 110 -11.73 -1.81 -29.01
C PHE A 110 -11.33 -2.29 -27.60
N ILE A 111 -11.22 -1.36 -26.64
CA ILE A 111 -10.93 -1.72 -25.23
C ILE A 111 -11.98 -2.69 -24.68
N LYS A 112 -13.25 -2.51 -25.07
CA LYS A 112 -14.34 -3.40 -24.65
C LYS A 112 -14.24 -4.77 -25.32
N LEU A 113 -13.90 -4.84 -26.61
CA LEU A 113 -13.64 -6.07 -27.35
C LEU A 113 -12.48 -6.85 -26.70
N ILE A 114 -11.30 -6.23 -26.54
CA ILE A 114 -10.14 -6.85 -25.89
C ILE A 114 -10.48 -7.36 -24.48
N LYS A 115 -11.23 -6.57 -23.70
CA LYS A 115 -11.69 -7.02 -22.38
C LYS A 115 -12.60 -8.25 -22.48
N GLN A 116 -13.51 -8.30 -23.45
CA GLN A 116 -14.39 -9.46 -23.63
C GLN A 116 -13.63 -10.68 -24.13
N ILE A 117 -12.68 -10.52 -25.05
CA ILE A 117 -11.78 -11.60 -25.49
C ILE A 117 -11.08 -12.17 -24.26
N ARG A 118 -10.37 -11.34 -23.49
CA ARG A 118 -9.63 -11.79 -22.30
C ARG A 118 -10.50 -12.47 -21.25
N LEU A 119 -11.75 -12.03 -21.04
CA LEU A 119 -12.64 -12.67 -20.07
C LEU A 119 -13.08 -14.07 -20.53
N ASN A 120 -13.33 -14.24 -21.82
CA ASN A 120 -14.00 -15.42 -22.38
C ASN A 120 -13.10 -16.38 -23.13
N ILE A 121 -11.86 -16.00 -23.47
CA ILE A 121 -10.87 -16.87 -24.11
C ILE A 121 -10.53 -18.03 -23.15
N LEU A 122 -10.56 -19.23 -23.72
CA LEU A 122 -10.23 -20.51 -23.07
C LEU A 122 -9.00 -21.17 -23.70
N ASP A 123 -8.75 -20.87 -24.98
CA ASP A 123 -7.60 -21.29 -25.75
C ASP A 123 -6.33 -20.59 -25.22
N GLU A 124 -5.42 -21.38 -24.66
CA GLU A 124 -4.19 -20.90 -24.01
C GLU A 124 -3.18 -20.38 -25.06
N GLU A 125 -3.00 -21.07 -26.19
CA GLU A 125 -2.08 -20.64 -27.26
C GLU A 125 -2.49 -19.30 -27.85
N ARG A 126 -3.79 -19.11 -28.09
CA ARG A 126 -4.29 -17.83 -28.59
C ARG A 126 -4.19 -16.72 -27.54
N ALA A 127 -4.34 -17.02 -26.26
CA ALA A 127 -4.07 -16.06 -25.20
C ALA A 127 -2.59 -15.66 -25.14
N GLU A 128 -1.68 -16.60 -25.41
CA GLU A 128 -0.24 -16.37 -25.53
C GLU A 128 0.09 -15.51 -26.76
N GLN A 129 -0.57 -15.71 -27.90
CA GLN A 129 -0.45 -14.82 -29.06
C GLN A 129 -0.86 -13.37 -28.72
N PHE A 130 -1.95 -13.18 -27.98
CA PHE A 130 -2.32 -11.84 -27.51
C PHE A 130 -1.27 -11.28 -26.56
N TYR A 131 -0.73 -12.07 -25.63
CA TYR A 131 0.37 -11.65 -24.75
C TYR A 131 1.58 -11.17 -25.57
N LEU A 132 2.00 -11.92 -26.59
CA LEU A 132 3.18 -11.60 -27.41
C LEU A 132 2.97 -10.34 -28.28
N HIS A 133 1.72 -9.99 -28.59
CA HIS A 133 1.40 -8.79 -29.36
C HIS A 133 1.40 -7.50 -28.52
N GLU A 134 1.31 -7.61 -27.18
CA GLU A 134 1.26 -6.44 -26.30
C GLU A 134 2.66 -5.80 -26.17
N LYS A 135 2.77 -4.52 -26.55
CA LYS A 135 4.04 -3.77 -26.43
C LYS A 135 4.39 -3.36 -25.00
N LYS A 136 3.39 -3.29 -24.11
CA LYS A 136 3.55 -2.84 -22.72
C LYS A 136 3.44 -4.02 -21.75
N ASP A 137 4.42 -4.17 -20.88
CA ASP A 137 4.46 -5.26 -19.90
C ASP A 137 3.21 -5.29 -19.01
N THR A 138 2.69 -4.12 -18.62
CA THR A 138 1.45 -4.01 -17.82
C THR A 138 0.18 -4.49 -18.55
N ASP A 139 0.13 -4.40 -19.87
CA ASP A 139 -0.98 -4.90 -20.68
C ASP A 139 -0.83 -6.40 -20.94
N ALA A 140 0.39 -6.85 -21.28
CA ALA A 140 0.78 -8.27 -21.40
C ALA A 140 0.44 -9.07 -20.13
N LEU A 141 0.78 -8.55 -18.95
CA LEU A 141 0.49 -9.17 -17.64
C LEU A 141 -0.99 -9.54 -17.45
N LYS A 142 -1.92 -8.80 -18.08
CA LYS A 142 -3.36 -9.07 -17.94
C LYS A 142 -3.75 -10.40 -18.60
N TRP A 143 -2.99 -10.86 -19.58
CA TRP A 143 -3.23 -12.10 -20.33
C TRP A 143 -2.70 -13.34 -19.62
N LEU A 144 -1.61 -13.24 -18.85
CA LEU A 144 -0.97 -14.39 -18.18
C LEU A 144 -1.94 -15.35 -17.45
N PRO A 145 -2.98 -14.91 -16.72
CA PRO A 145 -3.92 -15.84 -16.07
C PRO A 145 -4.73 -16.74 -17.03
N LYS A 146 -4.61 -16.51 -18.35
CA LYS A 146 -5.26 -17.27 -19.42
C LYS A 146 -4.29 -18.09 -20.28
N CYS A 147 -2.99 -17.98 -20.04
CA CYS A 147 -1.96 -18.74 -20.74
C CYS A 147 -1.71 -20.10 -20.06
N SER A 148 -0.92 -20.95 -20.72
CA SER A 148 -0.50 -22.23 -20.16
C SER A 148 0.44 -22.05 -18.97
N ALA A 149 0.48 -23.04 -18.07
CA ALA A 149 1.34 -22.98 -16.89
C ALA A 149 2.82 -22.77 -17.26
N ASN A 150 3.31 -23.50 -18.27
CA ASN A 150 4.70 -23.40 -18.77
C ASN A 150 5.01 -22.00 -19.29
N PHE A 151 4.08 -21.38 -20.03
CA PHE A 151 4.27 -20.04 -20.55
C PHE A 151 4.30 -18.99 -19.43
N ILE A 152 3.44 -19.12 -18.41
CA ILE A 152 3.44 -18.23 -17.25
C ILE A 152 4.77 -18.34 -16.51
N GLU A 153 5.22 -19.56 -16.22
CA GLU A 153 6.50 -19.84 -15.54
C GLU A 153 7.67 -19.18 -16.27
N ALA A 154 7.73 -19.27 -17.60
CA ALA A 154 8.79 -18.68 -18.41
C ALA A 154 8.77 -17.14 -18.52
N ASN A 155 7.64 -16.50 -18.22
CA ASN A 155 7.45 -15.06 -18.49
C ASN A 155 7.15 -14.20 -17.26
N ILE A 156 6.81 -14.77 -16.11
CA ILE A 156 6.35 -14.01 -14.94
C ILE A 156 7.40 -13.05 -14.37
N GLU A 157 8.69 -13.39 -14.48
CA GLU A 157 9.78 -12.60 -13.92
C GLU A 157 9.87 -11.20 -14.51
N LYS A 158 9.53 -11.08 -15.80
CA LYS A 158 9.46 -9.79 -16.52
C LYS A 158 8.44 -8.83 -15.88
N HIS A 159 7.52 -9.33 -15.06
CA HIS A 159 6.37 -8.59 -14.53
C HIS A 159 6.40 -8.36 -13.03
N PHE A 160 7.44 -8.77 -12.29
CA PHE A 160 7.45 -8.69 -10.83
C PHE A 160 7.16 -7.29 -10.28
N ASN A 161 7.78 -6.26 -10.87
CA ASN A 161 7.58 -4.85 -10.47
C ASN A 161 6.13 -4.36 -10.64
N ASN A 162 5.35 -5.00 -11.52
CA ASN A 162 3.97 -4.63 -11.84
C ASN A 162 2.93 -5.60 -11.27
N LEU A 163 3.37 -6.68 -10.60
CA LEU A 163 2.49 -7.75 -10.16
C LEU A 163 1.67 -7.30 -8.95
N LYS A 164 0.34 -7.45 -9.03
CA LYS A 164 -0.58 -7.16 -7.92
C LYS A 164 -0.97 -8.44 -7.21
N MET A 165 -1.16 -8.38 -5.89
CA MET A 165 -1.61 -9.52 -5.05
C MET A 165 -2.77 -10.33 -5.64
N ARG A 166 -3.79 -9.66 -6.20
CA ARG A 166 -4.93 -10.36 -6.83
C ARG A 166 -4.54 -11.13 -8.09
N THR A 167 -3.64 -10.58 -8.90
CA THR A 167 -3.13 -11.26 -10.09
C THR A 167 -2.24 -12.41 -9.69
N PHE A 168 -1.29 -12.20 -8.76
CA PHE A 168 -0.44 -13.23 -8.19
C PHE A 168 -1.25 -14.42 -7.68
N LYS A 169 -2.29 -14.18 -6.87
CA LYS A 169 -3.18 -15.24 -6.39
C LYS A 169 -3.73 -16.11 -7.53
N ARG A 170 -4.22 -15.49 -8.59
CA ARG A 170 -4.78 -16.19 -9.75
C ARG A 170 -3.73 -16.98 -10.54
N LEU A 171 -2.49 -16.53 -10.55
CA LEU A 171 -1.37 -17.26 -11.17
C LEU A 171 -0.98 -18.47 -10.30
N CYS A 172 -0.93 -18.32 -8.97
CA CYS A 172 -0.73 -19.44 -8.05
C CYS A 172 -1.88 -20.46 -8.11
N GLU A 173 -3.13 -20.01 -8.34
CA GLU A 173 -4.28 -20.91 -8.58
C GLU A 173 -4.13 -21.71 -9.90
N LYS A 174 -3.30 -21.25 -10.85
CA LYS A 174 -2.99 -21.92 -12.11
C LYS A 174 -1.79 -22.87 -11.98
N THR A 175 -0.71 -22.43 -11.35
CA THR A 175 0.46 -23.26 -11.05
C THR A 175 1.14 -22.82 -9.75
N ASN A 176 1.37 -23.78 -8.84
CA ASN A 176 1.98 -23.53 -7.54
C ASN A 176 3.44 -23.07 -7.67
N LYS A 177 4.12 -23.39 -8.78
CA LYS A 177 5.52 -22.98 -9.01
C LYS A 177 5.71 -21.48 -9.05
N ILE A 178 4.68 -20.70 -9.40
CA ILE A 178 4.75 -19.22 -9.35
C ILE A 178 5.04 -18.73 -7.94
N PHE A 179 4.54 -19.43 -6.91
CA PHE A 179 4.88 -19.11 -5.53
C PHE A 179 6.38 -19.23 -5.29
N GLU A 180 7.00 -20.31 -5.78
CA GLU A 180 8.44 -20.57 -5.65
C GLU A 180 9.28 -19.52 -6.38
N ILE A 181 9.02 -19.34 -7.69
CA ILE A 181 9.77 -18.42 -8.56
C ILE A 181 9.69 -16.99 -8.01
N PHE A 182 8.50 -16.56 -7.58
CA PHE A 182 8.31 -15.21 -7.05
C PHE A 182 9.00 -15.04 -5.69
N MET A 183 8.88 -16.03 -4.78
CA MET A 183 9.52 -15.93 -3.47
C MET A 183 11.04 -15.90 -3.57
N GLU A 184 11.67 -16.61 -4.50
CA GLU A 184 13.13 -16.61 -4.66
C GLU A 184 13.68 -15.23 -5.07
N LYS A 185 12.94 -14.48 -5.90
CA LYS A 185 13.43 -13.23 -6.51
C LYS A 185 12.89 -11.95 -5.86
N THR A 186 11.93 -12.05 -4.94
CA THR A 186 11.30 -10.88 -4.29
C THR A 186 12.03 -10.48 -3.01
N CYS A 187 12.08 -9.18 -2.72
CA CYS A 187 12.58 -8.62 -1.46
C CYS A 187 11.82 -9.18 -0.23
N TYR A 188 12.52 -9.42 0.87
CA TYR A 188 11.97 -10.03 2.08
C TYR A 188 10.74 -9.30 2.65
N TYR A 189 10.66 -7.96 2.54
CA TYR A 189 9.53 -7.17 3.03
C TYR A 189 8.19 -7.53 2.37
N ASP A 190 8.22 -7.90 1.09
CA ASP A 190 7.01 -8.22 0.32
C ASP A 190 6.61 -9.70 0.44
N ARG A 191 7.57 -10.59 0.73
CA ARG A 191 7.34 -12.05 0.78
C ARG A 191 6.20 -12.43 1.73
N ALA A 192 6.20 -11.92 2.97
CA ALA A 192 5.15 -12.24 3.96
C ALA A 192 3.73 -11.89 3.47
N ARG A 193 3.59 -10.74 2.78
CA ARG A 193 2.30 -10.28 2.26
C ARG A 193 1.81 -11.17 1.12
N TYR A 194 2.71 -11.54 0.21
CA TYR A 194 2.38 -12.44 -0.90
C TYR A 194 2.12 -13.88 -0.42
N ALA A 195 2.90 -14.36 0.55
CA ALA A 195 2.67 -15.65 1.21
C ALA A 195 1.30 -15.70 1.92
N GLN A 196 0.89 -14.59 2.57
CA GLN A 196 -0.46 -14.49 3.17
C GLN A 196 -1.57 -14.72 2.14
N VAL A 197 -1.42 -14.18 0.93
CA VAL A 197 -2.40 -14.33 -0.15
C VAL A 197 -2.36 -15.74 -0.75
N ALA A 198 -1.18 -16.38 -0.74
CA ALA A 198 -0.96 -17.75 -1.20
C ALA A 198 -1.26 -18.83 -0.14
N MET A 199 -1.75 -18.48 1.06
CA MET A 199 -2.05 -19.45 2.12
C MET A 199 -3.01 -20.59 1.72
N PHE A 200 -3.80 -20.41 0.65
CA PHE A 200 -4.64 -21.49 0.13
C PHE A 200 -3.82 -22.69 -0.36
N LEU A 201 -2.55 -22.49 -0.73
CA LEU A 201 -1.60 -23.52 -1.14
C LEU A 201 -1.28 -24.52 -0.01
N LEU A 202 -1.43 -24.13 1.25
CA LEU A 202 -1.32 -25.07 2.39
C LEU A 202 -2.27 -26.26 2.25
N LYS A 203 -3.41 -26.11 1.54
CA LYS A 203 -4.33 -27.21 1.29
C LYS A 203 -3.81 -28.20 0.25
N ALA A 204 -2.99 -27.74 -0.70
CA ALA A 204 -2.39 -28.58 -1.71
C ALA A 204 -1.20 -29.34 -1.11
N ASP A 205 -0.25 -28.61 -0.52
CA ASP A 205 0.97 -29.18 0.07
C ASP A 205 1.47 -28.26 1.20
N VAL A 206 1.46 -28.79 2.43
CA VAL A 206 1.89 -28.01 3.61
C VAL A 206 3.40 -27.91 3.62
N ASP A 207 4.12 -29.02 3.44
CA ASP A 207 5.57 -29.04 3.58
C ASP A 207 6.22 -28.21 2.48
N LYS A 208 5.74 -28.32 1.24
CA LYS A 208 6.23 -27.48 0.14
C LYS A 208 6.00 -25.99 0.39
N PHE A 209 4.85 -25.60 0.93
CA PHE A 209 4.60 -24.19 1.29
C PHE A 209 5.55 -23.72 2.39
N LEU A 210 5.75 -24.56 3.42
CA LEU A 210 6.67 -24.26 4.51
C LEU A 210 8.12 -24.18 4.03
N ASP A 211 8.56 -25.07 3.13
CA ASP A 211 9.92 -25.04 2.54
C ASP A 211 10.21 -23.70 1.87
N VAL A 212 9.26 -23.18 1.10
CA VAL A 212 9.44 -21.91 0.38
C VAL A 212 9.54 -20.72 1.32
N ILE A 213 8.67 -20.63 2.33
CA ILE A 213 8.71 -19.51 3.29
C ILE A 213 9.87 -19.65 4.28
N GLU A 214 10.36 -20.88 4.50
CA GLU A 214 11.48 -21.15 5.40
C GLU A 214 12.86 -20.93 4.77
N LYS A 215 12.97 -20.97 3.43
CA LYS A 215 14.20 -20.63 2.69
C LYS A 215 14.73 -19.22 2.98
N ASP A 216 13.86 -18.32 3.40
CA ASP A 216 14.26 -16.95 3.74
C ASP A 216 15.02 -16.91 5.06
N ARG A 217 16.11 -16.13 5.12
CA ARG A 217 16.80 -15.80 6.38
C ARG A 217 16.03 -14.75 7.17
N SER A 218 15.09 -14.06 6.53
CA SER A 218 14.22 -13.10 7.20
C SER A 218 13.16 -13.80 8.05
N ASN A 219 12.82 -13.13 9.13
CA ASN A 219 12.02 -13.64 10.23
C ASN A 219 10.50 -13.47 10.00
N TYR A 220 10.14 -13.03 8.81
CA TYR A 220 8.81 -12.55 8.48
C TYR A 220 7.99 -13.66 7.82
N LEU A 221 7.49 -14.58 8.65
CA LEU A 221 6.48 -15.55 8.22
C LEU A 221 5.08 -14.89 8.10
N PRO A 222 4.18 -15.40 7.24
CA PRO A 222 2.80 -14.93 7.19
C PRO A 222 2.03 -15.28 8.47
N LYS A 223 1.01 -14.47 8.83
CA LYS A 223 0.17 -14.75 10.01
C LYS A 223 -0.82 -15.87 9.70
N PHE A 224 -0.63 -17.00 10.37
CA PHE A 224 -1.51 -18.15 10.32
C PHE A 224 -2.68 -17.98 11.29
N ASN A 225 -3.89 -18.02 10.74
CA ASN A 225 -5.11 -18.07 11.56
C ASN A 225 -5.29 -19.44 12.21
N ASP A 226 -6.30 -19.55 13.07
CA ASP A 226 -6.71 -20.79 13.75
C ASP A 226 -6.80 -22.01 12.81
N LYS A 227 -7.39 -21.85 11.63
CA LYS A 227 -7.54 -22.93 10.63
C LYS A 227 -6.22 -23.33 9.98
N ALA A 228 -5.37 -22.36 9.62
CA ALA A 228 -4.07 -22.62 9.03
C ALA A 228 -3.12 -23.27 10.03
N THR A 229 -3.06 -22.76 11.26
CA THR A 229 -2.29 -23.38 12.35
C THR A 229 -2.76 -24.80 12.62
N ALA A 230 -4.08 -25.05 12.65
CA ALA A 230 -4.59 -26.42 12.83
C ALA A 230 -4.20 -27.35 11.67
N LEU A 231 -4.16 -26.85 10.44
CA LEU A 231 -3.75 -27.65 9.28
C LEU A 231 -2.25 -27.99 9.33
N ILE A 232 -1.42 -27.02 9.67
CA ILE A 232 0.03 -27.20 9.81
C ILE A 232 0.33 -28.18 10.95
N MET A 233 -0.26 -27.99 12.13
CA MET A 233 -0.02 -28.87 13.28
C MET A 233 -0.53 -30.31 13.06
N LYS A 234 -1.50 -30.52 12.16
CA LYS A 234 -1.94 -31.89 11.80
C LYS A 234 -0.96 -32.61 10.88
N LYS A 235 -0.27 -31.90 9.99
CA LYS A 235 0.65 -32.49 9.01
C LYS A 235 2.10 -32.48 9.47
N SER A 236 2.57 -31.36 10.01
CA SER A 236 3.99 -31.12 10.30
C SER A 236 4.20 -30.56 11.73
N PRO A 237 3.65 -31.20 12.79
CA PRO A 237 3.74 -30.68 14.16
C PRO A 237 5.18 -30.55 14.65
N LYS A 238 6.00 -31.57 14.38
CA LYS A 238 7.40 -31.62 14.82
C LYS A 238 8.21 -30.44 14.25
N ARG A 239 8.02 -30.13 12.97
CA ARG A 239 8.65 -28.99 12.28
C ARG A 239 8.38 -27.65 12.96
N VAL A 240 7.14 -27.42 13.42
CA VAL A 240 6.77 -26.19 14.13
C VAL A 240 7.29 -26.19 15.57
N ILE A 241 7.29 -27.33 16.26
CA ILE A 241 7.78 -27.44 17.64
C ILE A 241 9.30 -27.23 17.70
N ASP A 242 10.04 -27.88 16.80
CA ASP A 242 11.51 -27.81 16.76
C ASP A 242 11.98 -26.38 16.44
N LYS A 243 11.26 -25.67 15.56
CA LYS A 243 11.51 -24.28 15.15
C LYS A 243 10.53 -23.27 15.76
N PHE A 244 10.05 -23.51 16.98
CA PHE A 244 8.97 -22.71 17.57
C PHE A 244 9.28 -21.21 17.64
N ASP A 245 10.51 -20.84 17.96
CA ASP A 245 11.04 -19.47 17.98
C ASP A 245 10.71 -18.70 16.70
N ARG A 246 10.90 -19.34 15.54
CA ARG A 246 10.55 -18.78 14.22
C ARG A 246 9.04 -18.64 14.00
N PHE A 247 8.24 -19.58 14.52
CA PHE A 247 6.79 -19.62 14.29
C PHE A 247 5.97 -18.86 15.33
N ALA A 248 6.52 -18.56 16.51
CA ALA A 248 5.80 -18.09 17.69
C ALA A 248 4.99 -16.81 17.45
N THR A 249 5.48 -15.91 16.61
CA THR A 249 4.81 -14.65 16.26
C THR A 249 3.76 -14.80 15.15
N SER A 250 3.76 -15.93 14.47
CA SER A 250 3.01 -16.17 13.23
C SER A 250 1.87 -17.17 13.40
N ILE A 251 1.98 -18.13 14.32
CA ILE A 251 0.93 -19.12 14.57
C ILE A 251 -0.13 -18.63 15.57
N HIS A 252 -1.33 -19.18 15.45
CA HIS A 252 -2.38 -18.95 16.43
C HIS A 252 -2.12 -19.77 17.71
N ILE A 253 -1.50 -19.15 18.72
CA ILE A 253 -1.09 -19.78 19.98
C ILE A 253 -2.21 -20.58 20.67
N PRO A 254 -3.46 -20.09 20.80
CA PRO A 254 -4.54 -20.88 21.43
C PRO A 254 -4.88 -22.17 20.69
N THR A 255 -4.63 -22.23 19.37
CA THR A 255 -4.78 -23.47 18.60
C THR A 255 -3.55 -24.36 18.80
N PHE A 256 -2.35 -23.81 18.70
CA PHE A 256 -1.09 -24.54 18.91
C PHE A 256 -1.06 -25.27 20.25
N SER A 257 -1.42 -24.61 21.36
CA SER A 257 -1.40 -25.22 22.70
C SER A 257 -2.37 -26.41 22.85
N ARG A 258 -3.33 -26.59 21.93
CA ARG A 258 -4.23 -27.76 21.93
C ARG A 258 -3.60 -29.02 21.34
N PHE A 259 -2.50 -28.87 20.59
CA PHE A 259 -1.78 -29.99 19.97
C PHE A 259 -0.65 -30.53 20.85
N LEU A 260 -0.30 -29.85 21.94
CA LEU A 260 0.61 -30.37 22.97
C LEU A 260 -0.18 -31.23 23.96
N LYS A 261 0.41 -32.35 24.38
CA LYS A 261 -0.13 -33.15 25.48
C LYS A 261 0.13 -32.49 26.83
N THR A 262 -0.64 -32.84 27.85
CA THR A 262 -0.55 -32.25 29.19
C THR A 262 0.83 -32.46 29.83
N ASP A 263 1.44 -33.62 29.65
CA ASP A 263 2.79 -33.98 30.10
C ASP A 263 3.91 -33.26 29.33
N GLU A 264 3.64 -32.79 28.11
CA GLU A 264 4.59 -32.05 27.27
C GLU A 264 4.65 -30.54 27.57
N ILE A 265 3.66 -29.99 28.31
CA ILE A 265 3.56 -28.55 28.55
C ILE A 265 4.73 -27.99 29.36
N LYS A 266 5.03 -28.58 30.53
CA LYS A 266 6.13 -28.10 31.40
C LYS A 266 7.49 -28.22 30.66
N PRO A 267 7.84 -29.39 30.07
CA PRO A 267 9.06 -29.52 29.27
C PRO A 267 9.15 -28.49 28.13
N PHE A 268 8.05 -28.25 27.42
CA PHE A 268 8.03 -27.27 26.34
C PHE A 268 8.30 -25.84 26.83
N LEU A 269 7.60 -25.40 27.88
CA LEU A 269 7.79 -24.06 28.45
C LEU A 269 9.22 -23.86 28.98
N TYR A 270 9.76 -24.88 29.65
CA TYR A 270 11.15 -24.86 30.13
C TYR A 270 12.16 -24.80 28.99
N ALA A 271 11.96 -25.58 27.93
CA ALA A 271 12.82 -25.56 26.75
C ALA A 271 12.81 -24.19 26.06
N GLN A 272 11.64 -23.56 25.90
CA GLN A 272 11.57 -22.21 25.32
C GLN A 272 12.17 -21.14 26.23
N ALA A 273 12.00 -21.26 27.56
CA ALA A 273 12.57 -20.32 28.51
C ALA A 273 14.09 -20.41 28.55
N LYS A 274 14.65 -21.62 28.44
CA LYS A 274 16.10 -21.82 28.29
C LYS A 274 16.60 -21.15 27.02
N LYS A 275 15.96 -21.41 25.87
CA LYS A 275 16.29 -20.76 24.58
C LYS A 275 16.31 -19.23 24.65
N GLU A 276 15.34 -18.61 25.34
CA GLU A 276 15.28 -17.14 25.49
C GLU A 276 16.34 -16.61 26.47
N ASN A 277 16.63 -17.31 27.58
CA ASN A 277 17.67 -16.89 28.53
C ASN A 277 19.08 -16.99 27.98
N ASP A 278 19.34 -17.95 27.10
CA ASP A 278 20.67 -18.19 26.56
C ASP A 278 21.11 -17.06 25.58
N ASN A 279 20.27 -16.04 25.34
CA ASN A 279 20.59 -14.68 24.83
C ASN A 279 21.53 -14.55 23.61
N ASN A 280 21.50 -15.52 22.68
CA ASN A 280 22.39 -15.56 21.51
C ASN A 280 21.71 -15.38 20.16
N PHE A 281 20.43 -14.99 20.13
CA PHE A 281 19.70 -14.83 18.88
C PHE A 281 19.17 -13.40 18.76
N GLU A 282 19.97 -12.55 18.11
CA GLU A 282 19.74 -11.12 17.97
C GLU A 282 18.50 -10.72 17.13
N TYR A 283 17.64 -11.66 16.69
CA TYR A 283 16.54 -11.32 15.80
C TYR A 283 15.15 -11.92 16.12
N TYR A 284 14.93 -12.55 17.28
CA TYR A 284 13.58 -12.98 17.70
C TYR A 284 13.41 -12.95 19.22
N ASN A 285 12.59 -12.03 19.71
CA ASN A 285 12.27 -11.97 21.14
C ASN A 285 11.05 -12.88 21.40
N LEU A 286 11.24 -14.10 21.94
CA LEU A 286 10.15 -14.87 22.55
C LEU A 286 9.56 -14.11 23.75
N ARG A 287 10.10 -12.95 24.13
CA ARG A 287 9.53 -11.99 25.08
C ARG A 287 8.03 -11.73 24.94
N ASN A 288 7.46 -11.73 23.73
CA ASN A 288 6.00 -11.63 23.57
C ASN A 288 5.25 -12.93 23.89
N PHE A 289 5.92 -14.08 23.75
CA PHE A 289 5.42 -15.38 24.14
C PHE A 289 5.35 -15.55 25.68
N PHE A 290 6.28 -14.97 26.45
CA PHE A 290 6.31 -15.07 27.92
C PHE A 290 5.40 -14.09 28.67
N ARG A 291 4.38 -13.53 28.00
CA ARG A 291 3.34 -12.71 28.64
C ARG A 291 2.18 -13.57 29.13
N TYR A 292 1.49 -13.14 30.18
CA TYR A 292 0.28 -13.80 30.69
C TYR A 292 -0.72 -14.15 29.59
N ASP A 293 -0.96 -13.23 28.65
CA ASP A 293 -1.94 -13.43 27.58
C ASP A 293 -1.63 -14.60 26.64
N THR A 294 -0.39 -15.06 26.62
CA THR A 294 0.06 -16.20 25.82
C THR A 294 0.22 -17.45 26.70
N LEU A 295 0.95 -17.33 27.81
CA LEU A 295 1.24 -18.44 28.73
C LEU A 295 -0.02 -19.04 29.36
N LYS A 296 -1.08 -18.26 29.55
CA LYS A 296 -2.35 -18.75 30.12
C LYS A 296 -2.95 -19.92 29.34
N TYR A 297 -2.72 -20.00 28.02
CA TYR A 297 -3.23 -21.09 27.19
C TYR A 297 -2.48 -22.41 27.40
N PHE A 298 -1.23 -22.36 27.88
CA PHE A 298 -0.43 -23.53 28.21
C PHE A 298 -0.69 -23.97 29.65
N ILE A 299 -0.71 -23.04 30.61
CA ILE A 299 -0.96 -23.38 32.02
C ILE A 299 -2.34 -24.00 32.21
N LYS A 300 -3.38 -23.51 31.50
CA LYS A 300 -4.72 -24.11 31.51
C LYS A 300 -4.79 -25.56 31.01
N LYS A 301 -3.71 -26.08 30.41
CA LYS A 301 -3.61 -27.48 29.97
C LYS A 301 -3.02 -28.42 31.03
N LEU A 302 -2.41 -27.87 32.09
CA LEU A 302 -1.97 -28.65 33.25
C LEU A 302 -3.20 -29.15 34.05
N PRO A 303 -3.06 -30.24 34.82
CA PRO A 303 -4.11 -30.71 35.74
C PRO A 303 -4.58 -29.58 36.66
N LYS A 304 -5.89 -29.47 36.89
CA LYS A 304 -6.49 -28.29 37.58
C LYS A 304 -5.89 -28.04 38.98
N ASN A 305 -5.55 -29.10 39.69
CA ASN A 305 -4.88 -29.09 40.99
C ASN A 305 -3.40 -28.63 40.94
N GLU A 306 -2.74 -28.71 39.77
CA GLU A 306 -1.34 -28.31 39.59
C GLU A 306 -1.18 -26.89 39.04
N GLN A 307 -2.24 -26.28 38.48
CA GLN A 307 -2.14 -24.99 37.80
C GLN A 307 -1.67 -23.88 38.73
N PHE A 308 -2.32 -23.75 39.90
CA PHE A 308 -1.96 -22.74 40.88
C PHE A 308 -0.61 -23.04 41.52
N GLU A 309 -0.38 -24.28 41.95
CA GLU A 309 0.91 -24.70 42.53
C GLU A 309 2.09 -24.40 41.59
N PHE A 310 1.94 -24.65 40.29
CA PHE A 310 2.97 -24.35 39.30
C PHE A 310 3.29 -22.84 39.23
N VAL A 311 2.28 -21.98 39.09
CA VAL A 311 2.51 -20.53 39.01
C VAL A 311 2.93 -19.94 40.35
N LYS A 312 2.49 -20.54 41.45
CA LYS A 312 2.79 -20.11 42.81
C LYS A 312 4.28 -20.26 43.09
N LYS A 313 4.83 -21.46 42.90
CA LYS A 313 6.25 -21.74 43.13
C LYS A 313 7.18 -20.86 42.30
N ILE A 314 6.84 -20.63 41.02
CA ILE A 314 7.72 -19.93 40.07
C ILE A 314 7.54 -18.42 40.15
N PHE A 315 6.31 -17.91 40.10
CA PHE A 315 6.05 -16.47 39.86
C PHE A 315 5.54 -15.70 41.08
N ILE A 316 5.01 -16.38 42.11
CA ILE A 316 4.43 -15.76 43.31
C ILE A 316 5.40 -15.85 44.49
N ASP A 317 5.66 -17.07 44.96
CA ASP A 317 6.54 -17.37 46.10
C ASP A 317 8.01 -17.23 45.70
N LYS A 318 8.30 -17.32 44.39
CA LYS A 318 9.62 -17.12 43.81
C LYS A 318 10.68 -18.00 44.49
N GLU A 319 10.35 -19.26 44.80
CA GLU A 319 11.13 -20.19 45.65
C GLU A 319 12.61 -20.31 45.25
N ILE A 320 12.91 -20.03 43.99
CA ILE A 320 14.17 -20.24 43.29
C ILE A 320 14.68 -18.98 42.58
N ALA A 321 14.06 -17.81 42.84
CA ALA A 321 14.47 -16.53 42.25
C ALA A 321 15.79 -16.02 42.83
N ASP A 322 16.08 -16.29 44.10
CA ASP A 322 17.33 -15.88 44.77
C ASP A 322 18.35 -17.02 44.84
N ALA A 323 18.02 -18.20 44.30
CA ALA A 323 18.93 -19.34 44.26
C ALA A 323 20.18 -19.02 43.42
N ASP A 324 21.36 -19.29 43.94
CA ASP A 324 22.61 -19.15 43.19
C ASP A 324 22.59 -20.09 41.98
N GLU A 325 22.62 -19.53 40.77
CA GLU A 325 22.47 -20.30 39.53
C GLU A 325 23.61 -21.31 39.36
N GLU A 326 24.82 -20.98 39.85
CA GLU A 326 25.99 -21.86 39.82
C GLU A 326 25.82 -23.10 40.72
N LYS A 327 24.90 -23.05 41.69
CA LYS A 327 24.57 -24.17 42.59
C LYS A 327 23.40 -25.02 42.09
N LEU A 328 22.68 -24.56 41.07
CA LEU A 328 21.58 -25.32 40.47
C LEU A 328 22.12 -26.24 39.36
N VAL A 329 21.94 -27.54 39.53
CA VAL A 329 22.37 -28.53 38.52
C VAL A 329 21.54 -28.36 37.25
N ALA A 330 22.19 -28.08 36.12
CA ALA A 330 21.55 -27.96 34.82
C ALA A 330 20.74 -29.23 34.47
N GLY A 331 19.52 -29.04 33.95
CA GLY A 331 18.61 -30.13 33.62
C GLY A 331 17.69 -30.57 34.78
N THR A 332 17.87 -30.06 35.99
CA THR A 332 16.91 -30.24 37.08
C THR A 332 15.66 -29.37 36.90
N GLU A 333 14.56 -29.77 37.55
CA GLU A 333 13.32 -28.97 37.53
C GLU A 333 13.54 -27.58 38.15
N GLN A 334 14.33 -27.49 39.22
CA GLN A 334 14.66 -26.21 39.88
C GLN A 334 15.41 -25.24 38.96
N TYR A 335 16.40 -25.74 38.21
CA TYR A 335 17.11 -24.95 37.20
C TYR A 335 16.15 -24.42 36.12
N ASN A 336 15.27 -25.29 35.60
CA ASN A 336 14.32 -24.94 34.56
C ASN A 336 13.25 -23.93 35.02
N MET A 337 12.78 -24.06 36.27
CA MET A 337 11.88 -23.09 36.89
C MET A 337 12.53 -21.71 36.94
N ARG A 338 13.85 -21.62 37.22
CA ARG A 338 14.57 -20.35 37.36
C ARG A 338 14.64 -19.66 36.01
N LYS A 339 14.99 -20.41 34.97
CA LYS A 339 14.97 -19.92 33.59
C LYS A 339 13.60 -19.37 33.22
N LEU A 340 12.52 -20.10 33.51
CA LEU A 340 11.17 -19.62 33.22
C LEU A 340 10.79 -18.36 34.00
N TYR A 341 11.19 -18.24 35.26
CA TYR A 341 10.97 -17.04 36.08
C TYR A 341 11.64 -15.80 35.45
N VAL A 342 12.91 -15.90 35.06
CA VAL A 342 13.70 -14.76 34.54
C VAL A 342 13.10 -14.14 33.27
N VAL A 343 12.55 -14.95 32.37
CA VAL A 343 12.02 -14.46 31.08
C VAL A 343 10.60 -13.90 31.17
N VAL A 344 9.87 -14.20 32.25
CA VAL A 344 8.49 -13.77 32.45
C VAL A 344 8.43 -12.42 33.14
N ARG A 345 7.97 -11.39 32.42
CA ARG A 345 7.83 -10.01 32.95
C ARG A 345 6.44 -9.67 33.49
N THR A 346 5.61 -10.69 33.71
CA THR A 346 4.24 -10.49 34.22
C THR A 346 4.29 -10.26 35.73
N PRO A 347 3.65 -9.20 36.28
CA PRO A 347 3.62 -8.97 37.72
C PRO A 347 3.08 -10.19 38.48
N SER A 348 3.67 -10.50 39.64
CA SER A 348 3.35 -11.70 40.44
C SER A 348 1.86 -11.79 40.77
N TYR A 349 1.23 -10.66 41.10
CA TYR A 349 -0.18 -10.59 41.48
C TYR A 349 -1.13 -11.05 40.35
N VAL A 350 -0.74 -10.97 39.08
CA VAL A 350 -1.58 -11.40 37.94
C VAL A 350 -1.77 -12.92 37.92
N TRP A 351 -0.80 -13.68 38.44
CA TRP A 351 -0.83 -15.15 38.45
C TRP A 351 -1.84 -15.73 39.45
N TYR A 352 -2.32 -14.95 40.42
CA TYR A 352 -3.44 -15.35 41.29
C TYR A 352 -4.74 -15.61 40.54
N ARG A 353 -4.85 -15.25 39.24
CA ARG A 353 -5.95 -15.69 38.36
C ARG A 353 -6.07 -17.21 38.22
N PHE A 354 -5.08 -17.98 38.66
CA PHE A 354 -5.13 -19.44 38.76
C PHE A 354 -5.49 -19.96 40.16
N ALA A 355 -5.48 -19.10 41.18
CA ALA A 355 -5.86 -19.44 42.55
C ALA A 355 -7.38 -19.51 42.72
N ASP A 356 -7.83 -20.15 43.79
CA ASP A 356 -9.18 -19.89 44.29
C ASP A 356 -9.28 -18.47 44.89
N PHE A 357 -10.53 -18.00 45.03
CA PHE A 357 -10.78 -16.65 45.51
C PHE A 357 -10.31 -16.44 46.94
N GLU A 358 -10.56 -17.39 47.85
CA GLU A 358 -10.24 -17.25 49.27
C GLU A 358 -8.73 -17.05 49.49
N ARG A 359 -7.92 -17.86 48.80
CA ARG A 359 -6.47 -17.74 48.83
C ARG A 359 -5.99 -16.45 48.20
N ALA A 360 -6.47 -16.10 47.00
CA ALA A 360 -6.09 -14.86 46.33
C ALA A 360 -6.47 -13.63 47.16
N PHE A 361 -7.65 -13.63 47.76
CA PHE A 361 -8.18 -12.54 48.56
C PHE A 361 -7.31 -12.32 49.80
N GLN A 362 -6.96 -13.38 50.53
CA GLN A 362 -6.06 -13.28 51.68
C GLN A 362 -4.71 -12.66 51.29
N ASP A 363 -4.02 -13.24 50.30
CA ASP A 363 -2.66 -12.85 49.97
C ASP A 363 -2.60 -11.46 49.29
N ILE A 364 -3.51 -11.14 48.36
CA ILE A 364 -3.53 -9.86 47.66
C ILE A 364 -3.92 -8.71 48.61
N THR A 365 -4.87 -8.92 49.52
CA THR A 365 -5.26 -7.85 50.45
C THR A 365 -4.16 -7.53 51.48
N GLU A 366 -3.34 -8.52 51.85
CA GLU A 366 -2.11 -8.28 52.62
C GLU A 366 -1.12 -7.43 51.81
N ILE A 367 -0.92 -7.72 50.53
CA ILE A 367 -0.03 -6.94 49.66
C ILE A 367 -0.52 -5.49 49.52
N ILE A 368 -1.83 -5.28 49.29
CA ILE A 368 -2.45 -3.95 49.18
C ILE A 368 -2.21 -3.08 50.43
N SER A 369 -2.08 -3.71 51.60
CA SER A 369 -1.88 -2.99 52.88
C SER A 369 -0.49 -2.36 53.04
N LYS A 370 0.50 -2.70 52.21
CA LYS A 370 1.92 -2.27 52.32
C LYS A 370 2.24 -0.93 51.61
N ASP A 371 1.31 0.01 51.65
CA ASP A 371 1.39 1.37 51.07
C ASP A 371 1.84 1.46 49.58
N LEU A 372 1.10 0.77 48.70
CA LEU A 372 1.30 0.79 47.24
C LEU A 372 0.66 2.01 46.55
N ASP A 373 1.05 2.28 45.30
CA ASP A 373 0.35 3.25 44.46
C ASP A 373 -1.11 2.84 44.17
N ASN A 374 -1.96 3.81 43.84
CA ASN A 374 -3.39 3.56 43.61
C ASN A 374 -3.67 2.74 42.34
N ASN A 375 -2.79 2.77 41.33
CA ASN A 375 -3.00 2.05 40.07
C ASN A 375 -2.72 0.55 40.21
N ASP A 376 -1.70 0.18 40.98
CA ASP A 376 -1.38 -1.20 41.34
C ASP A 376 -2.46 -1.80 42.23
N LYS A 377 -2.95 -1.04 43.21
CA LYS A 377 -4.08 -1.45 44.06
C LYS A 377 -5.32 -1.81 43.23
N ILE A 378 -5.69 -0.98 42.25
CA ILE A 378 -6.84 -1.26 41.36
C ILE A 378 -6.57 -2.47 40.46
N SER A 379 -5.36 -2.61 39.94
CA SER A 379 -4.97 -3.74 39.09
C SER A 379 -5.03 -5.07 39.84
N MET A 380 -4.63 -5.08 41.11
CA MET A 380 -4.75 -6.21 42.03
C MET A 380 -6.21 -6.55 42.35
N LEU A 381 -7.06 -5.54 42.61
CA LEU A 381 -8.50 -5.74 42.80
C LEU A 381 -9.15 -6.33 41.55
N ALA A 382 -8.73 -5.93 40.34
CA ALA A 382 -9.21 -6.51 39.09
C ALA A 382 -8.80 -7.98 38.91
N VAL A 383 -7.68 -8.43 39.52
CA VAL A 383 -7.36 -9.86 39.61
C VAL A 383 -8.35 -10.58 40.52
N LEU A 384 -8.65 -10.03 41.70
CA LEU A 384 -9.64 -10.61 42.61
C LEU A 384 -11.04 -10.71 41.98
N MET A 385 -11.44 -9.73 41.17
CA MET A 385 -12.68 -9.80 40.39
C MET A 385 -12.69 -10.99 39.43
N ALA A 386 -11.55 -11.27 38.78
CA ALA A 386 -11.43 -12.42 37.89
C ALA A 386 -11.44 -13.76 38.64
N CYS A 387 -10.87 -13.82 39.85
CA CYS A 387 -10.90 -14.99 40.71
C CYS A 387 -12.28 -15.27 41.31
N ALA A 388 -13.09 -14.22 41.54
CA ALA A 388 -14.43 -14.36 42.06
C ALA A 388 -15.37 -15.11 41.08
N ASP A 389 -15.08 -15.11 39.77
CA ASP A 389 -15.77 -15.86 38.71
C ASP A 389 -17.31 -15.88 38.82
N ASN A 390 -17.92 -14.72 39.05
CA ASN A 390 -19.37 -14.55 39.24
C ASN A 390 -19.97 -15.22 40.49
N ASN A 391 -19.17 -15.75 41.42
CA ASN A 391 -19.65 -16.20 42.72
C ASN A 391 -20.08 -14.98 43.57
N LEU A 392 -21.35 -14.95 43.97
CA LEU A 392 -21.95 -13.81 44.68
C LEU A 392 -21.32 -13.58 46.05
N GLU A 393 -21.03 -14.62 46.83
CA GLU A 393 -20.44 -14.48 48.16
C GLU A 393 -19.05 -13.85 48.09
N HIS A 394 -18.25 -14.29 47.11
CA HIS A 394 -16.92 -13.72 46.84
C HIS A 394 -16.99 -12.27 46.35
N ILE A 395 -17.94 -11.96 45.47
CA ILE A 395 -18.18 -10.59 45.00
C ILE A 395 -18.61 -9.69 46.16
N GLN A 396 -19.54 -10.13 47.00
CA GLN A 396 -19.98 -9.40 48.21
C GLN A 396 -18.78 -9.10 49.11
N LYS A 397 -17.94 -10.10 49.37
CA LYS A 397 -16.72 -9.97 50.19
C LYS A 397 -15.72 -8.98 49.58
N LEU A 398 -15.54 -8.98 48.26
CA LEU A 398 -14.68 -8.02 47.56
C LEU A 398 -15.20 -6.58 47.62
N ILE A 399 -16.51 -6.38 47.41
CA ILE A 399 -17.14 -5.06 47.51
C ILE A 399 -17.05 -4.53 48.95
N GLN A 400 -17.35 -5.38 49.94
CA GLN A 400 -17.27 -5.02 51.35
C GLN A 400 -15.86 -4.59 51.73
N TYR A 401 -14.84 -5.34 51.31
CA TYR A 401 -13.44 -4.95 51.52
C TYR A 401 -13.11 -3.57 50.93
N TYR A 402 -13.57 -3.30 49.70
CA TYR A 402 -13.37 -1.99 49.08
C TYR A 402 -14.04 -0.87 49.89
N LEU A 403 -15.28 -1.08 50.31
CA LEU A 403 -16.03 -0.12 51.13
C LEU A 403 -15.39 0.11 52.51
N ASP A 404 -14.79 -0.92 53.11
CA ASP A 404 -14.18 -0.82 54.45
C ASP A 404 -12.80 -0.16 54.41
N LYS A 405 -11.99 -0.45 53.37
CA LYS A 405 -10.56 -0.06 53.31
C LYS A 405 -10.28 1.10 52.36
N HIS A 406 -11.13 1.33 51.37
CA HIS A 406 -10.90 2.29 50.30
C HIS A 406 -12.05 3.30 50.14
N ARG A 407 -12.92 3.44 51.16
CA ARG A 407 -14.05 4.39 51.14
C ARG A 407 -13.66 5.85 50.86
N THR A 408 -12.48 6.25 51.36
CA THR A 408 -11.94 7.60 51.24
C THR A 408 -11.03 7.75 50.01
N ALA A 409 -10.92 6.73 49.17
CA ALA A 409 -10.19 6.83 47.90
C ALA A 409 -10.85 7.89 47.00
N ASP A 410 -10.07 8.48 46.11
CA ASP A 410 -10.60 9.46 45.17
C ASP A 410 -11.75 8.88 44.31
N ASN A 411 -12.59 9.78 43.78
CA ASN A 411 -13.74 9.40 42.98
C ASN A 411 -13.34 8.64 41.69
N HIS A 412 -12.13 8.85 41.17
CA HIS A 412 -11.65 8.19 39.96
C HIS A 412 -11.40 6.70 40.19
N ASN A 413 -10.77 6.35 41.32
CA ASN A 413 -10.47 4.98 41.69
C ASN A 413 -11.74 4.20 42.04
N THR A 414 -12.69 4.83 42.74
CA THR A 414 -14.01 4.25 43.01
C THR A 414 -14.78 3.99 41.73
N TRP A 415 -14.74 4.94 40.79
CA TRP A 415 -15.37 4.80 39.48
C TRP A 415 -14.76 3.65 38.66
N LYS A 416 -13.42 3.56 38.62
CA LYS A 416 -12.70 2.52 37.88
C LYS A 416 -12.98 1.13 38.44
N PHE A 417 -12.87 0.96 39.76
CA PHE A 417 -13.22 -0.30 40.44
C PHE A 417 -14.66 -0.73 40.14
N THR A 418 -15.61 0.20 40.29
CA THR A 418 -17.04 -0.09 40.06
C THR A 418 -17.30 -0.49 38.60
N THR A 419 -16.69 0.21 37.65
CA THR A 419 -16.86 -0.08 36.22
C THR A 419 -16.23 -1.42 35.83
N ASP A 420 -15.03 -1.71 36.33
CA ASP A 420 -14.36 -3.00 36.10
C ASP A 420 -15.17 -4.14 36.70
N LEU A 421 -15.74 -3.96 37.89
CA LEU A 421 -16.63 -4.94 38.51
C LEU A 421 -17.83 -5.23 37.62
N LEU A 422 -18.57 -4.20 37.19
CA LEU A 422 -19.77 -4.36 36.35
C LEU A 422 -19.47 -4.99 34.99
N ASN A 423 -18.30 -4.71 34.40
CA ASN A 423 -17.89 -5.27 33.11
C ASN A 423 -17.48 -6.75 33.21
N ASN A 424 -16.86 -7.14 34.33
CA ASN A 424 -16.33 -8.50 34.52
C ASN A 424 -17.33 -9.45 35.19
N THR A 425 -18.44 -8.94 35.72
CA THR A 425 -19.44 -9.73 36.44
C THR A 425 -20.79 -9.80 35.74
N ASN A 426 -21.63 -10.73 36.19
CA ASN A 426 -22.98 -10.95 35.69
C ASN A 426 -23.99 -10.24 36.58
N ILE A 427 -24.18 -8.93 36.34
CA ILE A 427 -25.12 -8.08 37.10
C ILE A 427 -26.54 -8.65 37.20
N HIS A 428 -26.96 -9.48 36.23
CA HIS A 428 -28.29 -10.07 36.18
C HIS A 428 -28.49 -11.23 37.16
N GLN A 429 -27.41 -11.70 37.79
CA GLN A 429 -27.41 -12.76 38.79
C GLN A 429 -27.29 -12.22 40.22
N TYR A 430 -27.15 -10.89 40.39
CA TYR A 430 -26.99 -10.28 41.71
C TYR A 430 -28.27 -10.40 42.52
N ASP A 431 -28.13 -10.84 43.77
CA ASP A 431 -29.20 -10.82 44.76
C ASP A 431 -29.33 -9.42 45.38
N GLU A 432 -30.40 -9.21 46.14
CA GLU A 432 -30.68 -7.93 46.80
C GLU A 432 -29.53 -7.48 47.71
N LYS A 433 -28.89 -8.43 48.39
CA LYS A 433 -27.74 -8.17 49.28
C LYS A 433 -26.53 -7.64 48.49
N THR A 434 -26.15 -8.29 47.40
CA THR A 434 -25.02 -7.85 46.54
C THR A 434 -25.32 -6.50 45.92
N TRP A 435 -26.55 -6.29 45.44
CA TRP A 435 -26.96 -5.02 44.85
C TRP A 435 -26.94 -3.88 45.87
N SER A 436 -27.37 -4.13 47.12
CA SER A 436 -27.29 -3.15 48.21
C SER A 436 -25.86 -2.69 48.45
N LEU A 437 -24.87 -3.59 48.42
CA LEU A 437 -23.46 -3.23 48.59
C LEU A 437 -22.94 -2.38 47.43
N ILE A 438 -23.33 -2.69 46.19
CA ILE A 438 -22.96 -1.88 45.02
C ILE A 438 -23.65 -0.51 45.06
N ASN A 439 -24.88 -0.43 45.57
CA ASN A 439 -25.58 0.85 45.75
C ASN A 439 -24.82 1.79 46.69
N GLU A 440 -24.09 1.28 47.69
CA GLU A 440 -23.21 2.13 48.50
C GLU A 440 -22.08 2.75 47.68
N LEU A 441 -21.50 2.03 46.72
CA LEU A 441 -20.52 2.60 45.77
C LEU A 441 -21.17 3.67 44.89
N PHE A 442 -22.40 3.45 44.43
CA PHE A 442 -23.15 4.44 43.65
C PHE A 442 -23.46 5.71 44.44
N LYS A 443 -23.71 5.61 45.76
CA LYS A 443 -23.87 6.75 46.67
C LYS A 443 -22.57 7.54 46.83
N ILE A 444 -21.43 6.85 47.01
CA ILE A 444 -20.10 7.50 47.06
C ILE A 444 -19.84 8.29 45.76
N LEU A 445 -20.18 7.69 44.62
CA LEU A 445 -20.06 8.32 43.30
C LEU A 445 -21.15 9.36 43.00
N LYS A 446 -22.08 9.61 43.93
CA LYS A 446 -23.18 10.58 43.78
C LYS A 446 -24.06 10.34 42.53
N ILE A 447 -24.27 9.08 42.17
CA ILE A 447 -25.00 8.69 40.95
C ILE A 447 -26.48 9.10 41.03
N PHE A 448 -27.08 9.10 42.23
CA PHE A 448 -28.50 9.41 42.42
C PHE A 448 -28.82 10.90 42.65
N ASP A 449 -27.81 11.75 42.84
CA ASP A 449 -27.96 13.19 43.13
C ASP A 449 -28.51 13.98 41.93
N GLU A 450 -29.28 15.05 42.19
CA GLU A 450 -29.96 15.87 41.18
C GLU A 450 -29.04 16.88 40.46
N SER A 451 -27.92 17.31 41.08
CA SER A 451 -27.01 18.29 40.48
C SER A 451 -26.10 17.68 39.41
N ASP A 452 -25.82 18.42 38.33
CA ASP A 452 -24.87 18.06 37.28
C ASP A 452 -23.53 17.63 37.89
N SER A 453 -23.30 16.32 37.95
CA SER A 453 -22.01 15.72 38.30
C SER A 453 -21.04 15.89 37.14
N SER A 454 -20.73 17.14 36.80
CA SER A 454 -19.78 17.55 35.76
C SER A 454 -18.34 17.08 36.03
N SER A 455 -18.07 16.51 37.21
CA SER A 455 -16.76 16.01 37.62
C SER A 455 -16.48 14.53 37.33
N VAL A 456 -17.46 13.71 36.93
CA VAL A 456 -17.23 12.27 36.62
C VAL A 456 -17.55 11.98 35.14
N GLN A 457 -16.55 12.10 34.28
CA GLN A 457 -16.66 11.62 32.90
C GLN A 457 -16.88 10.09 32.90
N ASN A 458 -17.80 9.59 32.04
CA ASN A 458 -18.08 8.16 31.77
C ASN A 458 -18.86 7.32 32.82
N ILE A 459 -20.00 7.79 33.34
CA ILE A 459 -20.93 6.97 34.16
C ILE A 459 -21.84 6.00 33.37
N GLY A 460 -21.68 5.89 32.05
CA GLY A 460 -22.62 5.17 31.17
C GLY A 460 -22.86 3.70 31.56
N VAL A 461 -21.79 2.94 31.83
CA VAL A 461 -21.90 1.51 32.22
C VAL A 461 -22.67 1.33 33.53
N ILE A 462 -22.53 2.27 34.46
CA ILE A 462 -23.24 2.24 35.75
C ILE A 462 -24.74 2.44 35.53
N ILE A 463 -25.12 3.50 34.80
CA ILE A 463 -26.54 3.79 34.49
C ILE A 463 -27.19 2.63 33.71
N GLU A 464 -26.49 2.09 32.72
CA GLU A 464 -26.94 0.92 31.95
C GLU A 464 -27.21 -0.29 32.86
N SER A 465 -26.30 -0.54 33.81
CA SER A 465 -26.42 -1.67 34.74
C SER A 465 -27.57 -1.50 35.73
N ILE A 466 -27.79 -0.28 36.25
CA ILE A 466 -28.95 0.03 37.11
C ILE A 466 -30.26 -0.21 36.38
N ILE A 467 -30.37 0.26 35.14
CA ILE A 467 -31.58 0.06 34.32
C ILE A 467 -31.83 -1.43 34.10
N VAL A 468 -30.81 -2.18 33.66
CA VAL A 468 -30.97 -3.62 33.40
C VAL A 468 -31.36 -4.36 34.67
N TYR A 469 -30.68 -4.11 35.80
CA TYR A 469 -30.97 -4.78 37.07
C TYR A 469 -32.38 -4.50 37.57
N ASN A 470 -32.82 -3.23 37.57
CA ASN A 470 -34.15 -2.88 38.05
C ASN A 470 -35.24 -3.52 37.18
N LEU A 471 -35.06 -3.54 35.86
CA LEU A 471 -36.04 -4.12 34.94
C LEU A 471 -36.19 -5.64 35.05
N ILE A 472 -35.10 -6.38 35.28
CA ILE A 472 -35.17 -7.83 35.43
C ILE A 472 -35.75 -8.26 36.78
N HIS A 473 -35.68 -7.40 37.80
CA HIS A 473 -36.21 -7.62 39.15
C HIS A 473 -37.55 -6.91 39.41
N ASP A 474 -38.21 -6.42 38.35
CA ASP A 474 -39.50 -5.73 38.44
C ASP A 474 -39.51 -4.51 39.41
N GLN A 475 -38.35 -3.85 39.54
CA GLN A 475 -38.17 -2.62 40.29
C GLN A 475 -38.31 -1.39 39.39
N ASN A 476 -38.80 -0.28 39.94
CA ASN A 476 -38.93 0.97 39.20
C ASN A 476 -37.54 1.57 38.91
N VAL A 477 -37.34 2.03 37.67
CA VAL A 477 -36.20 2.88 37.32
C VAL A 477 -36.54 4.31 37.75
N SER A 478 -35.72 4.90 38.63
CA SER A 478 -35.98 6.25 39.13
C SER A 478 -35.84 7.31 38.04
N ALA A 479 -36.57 8.42 38.17
CA ALA A 479 -36.55 9.52 37.20
C ALA A 479 -35.13 10.08 36.98
N ASN A 480 -34.32 10.21 38.04
CA ASN A 480 -32.94 10.70 37.96
C ASN A 480 -32.05 9.77 37.11
N VAL A 481 -32.17 8.45 37.28
CA VAL A 481 -31.41 7.46 36.48
C VAL A 481 -31.87 7.49 35.03
N GLN A 482 -33.18 7.62 34.80
CA GLN A 482 -33.76 7.69 33.46
C GLN A 482 -33.33 8.96 32.71
N GLN A 483 -33.19 10.10 33.39
CA GLN A 483 -32.67 11.35 32.82
C GLN A 483 -31.18 11.26 32.47
N LYS A 484 -30.37 10.58 33.29
CA LYS A 484 -28.93 10.37 33.06
C LYS A 484 -28.63 9.31 31.98
N PHE A 485 -29.64 8.59 31.48
CA PHE A 485 -29.46 7.53 30.48
C PHE A 485 -29.22 8.09 29.07
N SER A 486 -27.97 8.00 28.60
CA SER A 486 -27.64 8.16 27.20
C SER A 486 -27.98 6.88 26.44
N PHE A 487 -28.89 6.98 25.45
CA PHE A 487 -29.47 5.81 24.80
C PHE A 487 -28.40 4.91 24.16
N LYS A 488 -28.47 3.62 24.50
CA LYS A 488 -27.81 2.52 23.79
C LYS A 488 -28.79 1.38 23.66
N THR A 489 -28.59 0.51 22.65
CA THR A 489 -29.45 -0.66 22.43
C THR A 489 -29.32 -1.72 23.51
N LEU A 490 -28.32 -1.64 24.41
CA LEU A 490 -28.03 -2.63 25.46
C LEU A 490 -27.85 -4.07 24.95
N LYS A 491 -27.55 -4.27 23.66
CA LYS A 491 -27.40 -5.59 23.04
C LYS A 491 -26.36 -6.51 23.72
N GLN A 492 -25.39 -5.91 24.40
CA GLN A 492 -24.34 -6.64 25.13
C GLN A 492 -24.92 -7.44 26.29
N TYR A 493 -25.93 -6.88 26.99
CA TYR A 493 -26.64 -7.55 28.07
C TYR A 493 -27.59 -8.61 27.52
N GLY A 494 -28.22 -8.35 26.37
CA GLY A 494 -29.16 -9.29 25.74
C GLY A 494 -28.60 -10.71 25.53
N LYS A 495 -27.28 -10.88 25.32
CA LYS A 495 -26.68 -12.22 25.19
C LYS A 495 -26.72 -13.05 26.47
N LYS A 496 -26.83 -12.42 27.63
CA LYS A 496 -26.77 -13.04 28.96
C LYS A 496 -28.16 -13.26 29.59
N LEU A 497 -29.19 -12.63 29.03
CA LEU A 497 -30.57 -12.68 29.55
C LEU A 497 -31.38 -13.81 28.92
N ASN A 498 -32.38 -14.32 29.64
CA ASN A 498 -33.39 -15.24 29.08
C ASN A 498 -34.41 -14.48 28.19
N GLU A 499 -35.29 -15.19 27.47
CA GLU A 499 -36.23 -14.54 26.53
C GLU A 499 -37.22 -13.59 27.20
N GLU A 500 -37.68 -13.91 28.42
CA GLU A 500 -38.59 -13.05 29.16
C GLU A 500 -37.91 -11.74 29.60
N GLN A 501 -36.71 -11.85 30.19
CA GLN A 501 -35.88 -10.71 30.58
C GLN A 501 -35.47 -9.85 29.39
N LYS A 502 -35.14 -10.49 28.26
CA LYS A 502 -34.87 -9.80 26.98
C LYS A 502 -36.05 -8.96 26.56
N GLU A 503 -37.26 -9.51 26.63
CA GLU A 503 -38.47 -8.81 26.26
C GLU A 503 -38.78 -7.64 27.22
N LYS A 504 -38.57 -7.80 28.54
CA LYS A 504 -38.69 -6.69 29.50
C LYS A 504 -37.76 -5.52 29.16
N VAL A 505 -36.48 -5.80 28.92
CA VAL A 505 -35.49 -4.78 28.54
C VAL A 505 -35.82 -4.13 27.20
N PHE A 506 -36.16 -4.93 26.19
CA PHE A 506 -36.55 -4.41 24.88
C PHE A 506 -37.78 -3.50 24.96
N ARG A 507 -38.84 -3.91 25.67
CA ARG A 507 -40.06 -3.12 25.84
C ARG A 507 -39.79 -1.80 26.53
N TYR A 508 -38.98 -1.80 27.60
CA TYR A 508 -38.59 -0.57 28.28
C TYR A 508 -37.84 0.38 27.32
N LEU A 509 -36.84 -0.11 26.59
CA LEU A 509 -36.07 0.72 25.64
C LEU A 509 -36.93 1.22 24.48
N TYR A 510 -37.83 0.38 23.97
CA TYR A 510 -38.76 0.76 22.92
C TYR A 510 -39.72 1.86 23.42
N ASN A 511 -40.36 1.67 24.57
CA ASN A 511 -41.26 2.66 25.17
C ASN A 511 -40.51 3.96 25.53
N PHE A 512 -39.28 3.85 26.03
CA PHE A 512 -38.41 5.01 26.30
C PHE A 512 -38.18 5.86 25.04
N LEU A 513 -37.97 5.22 23.88
CA LEU A 513 -37.81 5.93 22.61
C LEU A 513 -39.14 6.41 22.02
N ILE A 514 -40.20 5.60 22.07
CA ILE A 514 -41.53 5.98 21.57
C ILE A 514 -42.06 7.20 22.32
N ASN A 515 -41.88 7.27 23.63
CA ASN A 515 -42.32 8.42 24.43
C ASN A 515 -41.52 9.71 24.14
N LYS A 516 -40.37 9.61 23.46
CA LYS A 516 -39.61 10.77 22.97
C LYS A 516 -40.15 11.32 21.65
N LEU A 517 -40.98 10.56 20.92
CA LEU A 517 -41.61 11.03 19.69
C LEU A 517 -42.70 12.05 20.02
N LYS A 518 -42.40 13.33 19.79
CA LYS A 518 -43.33 14.45 20.01
C LYS A 518 -44.03 14.85 18.70
N PRO A 519 -45.12 15.63 18.75
CA PRO A 519 -45.65 16.32 17.57
C PRO A 519 -44.57 17.20 16.94
N ILE A 520 -44.49 17.19 15.61
CA ILE A 520 -43.46 17.91 14.87
C ILE A 520 -44.02 19.28 14.46
N ILE A 521 -43.57 20.36 15.11
CA ILE A 521 -44.09 21.72 14.88
C ILE A 521 -43.04 22.58 14.19
N LYS A 522 -41.76 22.43 14.55
CA LYS A 522 -40.61 23.12 13.94
C LYS A 522 -39.54 22.14 13.42
N GLU A 523 -38.59 22.65 12.64
CA GLU A 523 -37.55 21.83 11.98
C GLU A 523 -36.59 21.15 12.99
N ASP A 524 -36.39 21.72 14.19
CA ASP A 524 -35.66 21.07 15.28
C ASP A 524 -36.36 19.78 15.72
N ASP A 525 -37.68 19.84 15.93
CA ASP A 525 -38.49 18.69 16.37
C ASP A 525 -38.44 17.56 15.32
N PHE A 526 -38.35 17.93 14.04
CA PHE A 526 -38.15 16.99 12.95
C PHE A 526 -36.81 16.28 13.08
N SER A 527 -35.72 17.03 13.26
CA SER A 527 -34.37 16.48 13.39
C SER A 527 -34.25 15.54 14.60
N ASP A 528 -34.83 15.94 15.74
CA ASP A 528 -34.90 15.11 16.95
C ASP A 528 -35.72 13.83 16.71
N THR A 529 -36.82 13.94 15.97
CA THR A 529 -37.64 12.78 15.58
C THR A 529 -36.87 11.81 14.68
N ILE A 530 -36.12 12.30 13.69
CA ILE A 530 -35.30 11.45 12.81
C ILE A 530 -34.18 10.74 13.59
N SER A 531 -33.55 11.43 14.54
CA SER A 531 -32.56 10.85 15.44
C SER A 531 -33.17 9.72 16.28
N THR A 532 -34.35 9.98 16.88
CA THR A 532 -35.11 9.00 17.67
C THR A 532 -35.53 7.80 16.82
N LEU A 533 -36.07 8.02 15.62
CA LEU A 533 -36.43 6.94 14.69
C LEU A 533 -35.21 6.08 14.31
N SER A 534 -34.06 6.71 14.09
CA SER A 534 -32.81 5.97 13.80
C SER A 534 -32.41 5.08 14.97
N GLN A 535 -32.51 5.57 16.22
CA GLN A 535 -32.28 4.79 17.43
C GLN A 535 -33.28 3.61 17.56
N ILE A 536 -34.54 3.81 17.21
CA ILE A 536 -35.56 2.74 17.19
C ILE A 536 -35.16 1.67 16.16
N LEU A 537 -34.78 2.05 14.95
CA LEU A 537 -34.37 1.10 13.92
C LEU A 537 -33.11 0.30 14.33
N GLU A 538 -32.16 0.94 15.00
CA GLU A 538 -31.00 0.27 15.61
C GLU A 538 -31.40 -0.72 16.69
N LEU A 539 -32.34 -0.35 17.56
CA LEU A 539 -32.89 -1.25 18.57
C LEU A 539 -33.55 -2.47 17.92
N LEU A 540 -34.43 -2.27 16.93
CA LEU A 540 -35.09 -3.37 16.23
C LEU A 540 -34.09 -4.32 15.57
N ARG A 541 -33.05 -3.79 14.91
CA ARG A 541 -31.99 -4.61 14.30
C ARG A 541 -31.20 -5.39 15.34
N ASP A 542 -30.71 -4.71 16.37
CA ASP A 542 -29.85 -5.30 17.38
C ASP A 542 -30.58 -6.40 18.20
N TRP A 543 -31.90 -6.27 18.35
CA TRP A 543 -32.79 -7.24 19.02
C TRP A 543 -33.56 -8.15 18.05
N LYS A 544 -33.21 -8.14 16.76
CA LYS A 544 -33.76 -9.02 15.71
C LYS A 544 -35.30 -8.97 15.57
N LYS A 545 -35.91 -7.80 15.76
CA LYS A 545 -37.34 -7.56 15.57
C LYS A 545 -37.63 -7.12 14.12
N GLN A 546 -38.81 -7.47 13.59
CA GLN A 546 -39.21 -7.07 12.24
C GLN A 546 -39.95 -5.73 12.27
N LEU A 547 -39.58 -4.78 11.40
CA LEU A 547 -40.24 -3.48 11.34
C LEU A 547 -41.74 -3.56 11.04
N ALA A 548 -42.18 -4.59 10.32
CA ALA A 548 -43.59 -4.82 10.00
C ALA A 548 -44.49 -4.97 11.25
N ASP A 549 -43.93 -5.43 12.37
CA ASP A 549 -44.67 -5.63 13.62
C ASP A 549 -44.84 -4.32 14.44
N TYR A 550 -44.23 -3.21 14.00
CA TYR A 550 -44.21 -1.93 14.72
C TYR A 550 -44.74 -0.80 13.83
N THR A 551 -46.03 -0.89 13.48
CA THR A 551 -46.70 0.02 12.53
C THR A 551 -46.59 1.49 12.92
N LEU A 552 -46.62 1.80 14.21
CA LEU A 552 -46.46 3.16 14.72
C LEU A 552 -45.14 3.81 14.27
N VAL A 553 -44.07 3.02 14.13
CA VAL A 553 -42.77 3.50 13.63
C VAL A 553 -42.87 3.81 12.14
N THR A 554 -43.50 2.93 11.36
CA THR A 554 -43.68 3.17 9.91
C THR A 554 -44.61 4.33 9.64
N ASP A 555 -45.68 4.49 10.41
CA ASP A 555 -46.64 5.60 10.29
C ASP A 555 -45.96 6.91 10.66
N LYS A 556 -45.13 6.92 11.70
CA LYS A 556 -44.34 8.11 12.06
C LYS A 556 -43.33 8.48 10.99
N ILE A 557 -42.69 7.51 10.33
CA ILE A 557 -41.80 7.78 9.18
C ILE A 557 -42.59 8.41 8.02
N LYS A 558 -43.80 7.91 7.73
CA LYS A 558 -44.67 8.49 6.68
C LYS A 558 -45.10 9.91 7.03
N GLU A 559 -45.49 10.15 8.29
CA GLU A 559 -45.79 11.48 8.81
C GLU A 559 -44.59 12.43 8.61
N CYS A 560 -43.37 11.99 8.93
CA CYS A 560 -42.16 12.76 8.68
C CYS A 560 -41.96 13.10 7.20
N VAL A 561 -42.22 12.15 6.28
CA VAL A 561 -42.14 12.41 4.83
C VAL A 561 -43.13 13.50 4.41
N GLU A 562 -44.38 13.42 4.86
CA GLU A 562 -45.42 14.40 4.53
C GLU A 562 -45.13 15.78 5.11
N ILE A 563 -44.76 15.87 6.39
CA ILE A 563 -44.45 17.13 7.06
C ILE A 563 -43.27 17.81 6.39
N ARG A 564 -42.21 17.05 6.09
CA ARG A 564 -41.03 17.59 5.39
C ARG A 564 -41.40 18.15 4.03
N ARG A 565 -42.29 17.48 3.28
CA ARG A 565 -42.79 17.97 1.98
C ARG A 565 -43.60 19.26 2.15
N LYS A 566 -44.57 19.29 3.06
CA LYS A 566 -45.45 20.46 3.29
C LYS A 566 -44.64 21.70 3.70
N ASN A 567 -43.62 21.51 4.54
CA ASN A 567 -42.83 22.61 5.09
C ASN A 567 -41.53 22.90 4.34
N SER A 568 -41.19 22.12 3.29
CA SER A 568 -39.95 22.25 2.51
C SER A 568 -38.65 22.23 3.35
N TRP A 569 -38.62 21.44 4.43
CA TRP A 569 -37.47 21.33 5.33
C TRP A 569 -36.28 20.58 4.73
N LYS A 570 -35.07 20.92 5.17
CA LYS A 570 -33.80 20.39 4.61
C LYS A 570 -33.37 19.05 5.23
N GLY A 571 -34.00 18.63 6.33
CA GLY A 571 -33.64 17.40 7.02
C GLY A 571 -33.70 16.13 6.16
N SER A 572 -32.63 15.31 6.22
CA SER A 572 -32.47 14.12 5.36
C SER A 572 -33.12 12.87 5.95
N LEU A 573 -33.91 12.16 5.14
CA LEU A 573 -34.51 10.84 5.48
C LEU A 573 -33.67 9.67 4.95
N LEU A 574 -32.50 9.96 4.37
CA LEU A 574 -31.67 8.97 3.68
C LEU A 574 -31.21 7.84 4.61
N HIS A 575 -30.83 8.18 5.84
CA HIS A 575 -30.32 7.23 6.83
C HIS A 575 -31.39 6.20 7.18
N ILE A 576 -32.64 6.63 7.35
CA ILE A 576 -33.80 5.77 7.61
C ILE A 576 -34.05 4.85 6.41
N TYR A 577 -34.14 5.41 5.20
CA TYR A 577 -34.44 4.61 4.00
C TYR A 577 -33.36 3.57 3.67
N LYS A 578 -32.07 3.91 3.87
CA LYS A 578 -30.95 3.01 3.58
C LYS A 578 -30.61 2.05 4.73
N PHE A 579 -31.31 2.14 5.85
CA PHE A 579 -30.99 1.38 7.06
C PHE A 579 -31.00 -0.14 6.83
N ASN A 580 -32.04 -0.66 6.16
CA ASN A 580 -32.16 -2.08 5.82
C ASN A 580 -32.91 -2.26 4.50
N LYS A 581 -32.29 -2.97 3.54
CA LYS A 581 -32.88 -3.20 2.19
C LYS A 581 -34.25 -3.90 2.23
N SER A 582 -34.45 -4.83 3.17
CA SER A 582 -35.72 -5.57 3.27
C SER A 582 -36.89 -4.66 3.69
N TRP A 583 -36.61 -3.60 4.45
CA TRP A 583 -37.62 -2.67 4.96
C TRP A 583 -38.03 -1.61 3.93
N GLN A 584 -37.24 -1.40 2.88
CA GLN A 584 -37.55 -0.42 1.81
C GLN A 584 -38.88 -0.71 1.11
N ARG A 585 -39.30 -1.98 1.07
CA ARG A 585 -40.60 -2.36 0.49
C ARG A 585 -41.78 -1.75 1.25
N LEU A 586 -41.66 -1.54 2.56
CA LEU A 586 -42.71 -0.95 3.40
C LEU A 586 -42.89 0.56 3.18
N MET A 587 -41.91 1.21 2.53
CA MET A 587 -41.85 2.64 2.26
C MET A 587 -41.72 2.91 0.76
N PHE A 588 -42.28 2.03 -0.09
CA PHE A 588 -42.10 2.12 -1.54
C PHE A 588 -42.75 3.37 -2.13
N GLU A 589 -43.96 3.73 -1.68
CA GLU A 589 -44.66 4.92 -2.16
C GLU A 589 -43.94 6.21 -1.76
N GLU A 590 -43.28 6.23 -0.61
CA GLU A 590 -42.52 7.36 -0.06
C GLU A 590 -41.06 7.40 -0.55
N SER A 591 -40.60 6.34 -1.22
CA SER A 591 -39.18 6.10 -1.51
C SER A 591 -38.51 7.23 -2.29
N VAL A 592 -39.22 7.85 -3.25
CA VAL A 592 -38.71 8.95 -4.08
C VAL A 592 -38.45 10.19 -3.21
N ALA A 593 -39.34 10.52 -2.27
CA ALA A 593 -39.07 11.61 -1.33
C ALA A 593 -37.97 11.24 -0.34
N MET A 594 -37.99 10.03 0.23
CA MET A 594 -37.02 9.70 1.27
C MET A 594 -35.57 9.70 0.75
N ASN A 595 -35.36 9.28 -0.49
CA ASN A 595 -34.06 9.23 -1.14
C ASN A 595 -34.19 9.59 -2.63
N PRO A 596 -34.34 10.88 -2.96
CA PRO A 596 -34.51 11.32 -4.33
C PRO A 596 -33.20 11.05 -5.07
N GLY A 597 -33.22 10.05 -5.96
CA GLY A 597 -32.02 9.66 -6.70
C GLY A 597 -32.25 8.53 -7.69
N GLU A 598 -31.27 8.32 -8.56
CA GLU A 598 -31.35 7.38 -9.69
C GLU A 598 -31.73 5.95 -9.28
N GLU A 599 -31.19 5.43 -8.17
CA GLU A 599 -31.47 4.06 -7.72
C GLU A 599 -32.95 3.83 -7.39
N VAL A 600 -33.62 4.81 -6.79
CA VAL A 600 -35.06 4.71 -6.48
C VAL A 600 -35.87 4.79 -7.77
N CYS A 601 -35.52 5.68 -8.69
CA CYS A 601 -36.20 5.77 -9.97
C CYS A 601 -36.04 4.48 -10.81
N LEU A 602 -34.86 3.85 -10.77
CA LEU A 602 -34.65 2.55 -11.40
C LEU A 602 -35.46 1.44 -10.72
N ASN A 603 -35.68 1.53 -9.41
CA ASN A 603 -36.54 0.61 -8.68
C ASN A 603 -38.02 0.79 -9.07
N ALA A 604 -38.47 2.05 -9.23
CA ALA A 604 -39.79 2.36 -9.78
C ALA A 604 -39.98 1.71 -11.16
N LEU A 605 -39.02 1.88 -12.09
CA LEU A 605 -39.10 1.26 -13.42
C LEU A 605 -39.26 -0.28 -13.37
N LYS A 606 -38.72 -0.95 -12.34
CA LYS A 606 -38.82 -2.40 -12.19
C LYS A 606 -40.17 -2.87 -11.65
N HIS A 607 -40.77 -2.11 -10.74
CA HIS A 607 -41.93 -2.54 -9.96
C HIS A 607 -43.21 -1.81 -10.35
N ASP A 608 -43.17 -0.48 -10.39
CA ASP A 608 -44.27 0.36 -10.81
C ASP A 608 -43.74 1.72 -11.32
N PRO A 609 -43.58 1.89 -12.65
CA PRO A 609 -43.07 3.14 -13.23
C PRO A 609 -43.98 4.34 -13.00
N LEU A 610 -45.28 4.14 -12.78
CA LEU A 610 -46.23 5.23 -12.53
C LEU A 610 -45.93 5.94 -11.20
N LEU A 611 -45.14 5.33 -10.30
CA LEU A 611 -44.63 6.01 -9.12
C LEU A 611 -43.87 7.31 -9.48
N LEU A 612 -43.19 7.35 -10.63
CA LEU A 612 -42.49 8.55 -11.08
C LEU A 612 -43.45 9.69 -11.46
N GLU A 613 -44.64 9.37 -11.92
CA GLU A 613 -45.70 10.34 -12.21
C GLU A 613 -46.43 10.75 -10.92
N ARG A 614 -46.76 9.79 -10.05
CA ARG A 614 -47.36 10.06 -8.74
C ARG A 614 -46.47 10.97 -7.87
N GLN A 615 -45.15 10.85 -8.01
CA GLN A 615 -44.15 11.68 -7.31
C GLN A 615 -43.53 12.76 -8.22
N SER A 616 -44.33 13.31 -9.15
CA SER A 616 -43.87 14.26 -10.17
C SER A 616 -43.10 15.47 -9.63
N ASN A 617 -43.49 16.01 -8.47
CA ASN A 617 -42.79 17.13 -7.83
C ASN A 617 -41.35 16.77 -7.41
N ASP A 618 -41.18 15.62 -6.73
CA ASP A 618 -39.87 15.12 -6.32
C ASP A 618 -39.04 14.77 -7.57
N VAL A 619 -39.65 14.16 -8.59
CA VAL A 619 -39.00 13.84 -9.87
C VAL A 619 -38.59 15.11 -10.64
N GLN A 620 -39.39 16.17 -10.62
CA GLN A 620 -39.05 17.43 -11.26
C GLN A 620 -37.87 18.10 -10.56
N SER A 621 -37.83 18.05 -9.22
CA SER A 621 -36.66 18.52 -8.46
C SER A 621 -35.38 17.77 -8.87
N LEU A 622 -35.48 16.46 -9.12
CA LEU A 622 -34.37 15.63 -9.59
C LEU A 622 -33.89 16.02 -11.00
N ARG A 623 -34.82 16.37 -11.90
CA ARG A 623 -34.49 16.79 -13.27
C ARG A 623 -33.71 18.10 -13.30
N CYS A 624 -33.98 19.01 -12.36
CA CYS A 624 -33.32 20.31 -12.27
C CYS A 624 -32.07 20.31 -11.35
N ASN A 625 -31.78 19.19 -10.66
CA ASN A 625 -30.72 19.15 -9.67
C ASN A 625 -29.34 18.85 -10.30
N ASP A 626 -28.51 19.89 -10.38
CA ASP A 626 -27.15 19.87 -10.93
C ASP A 626 -26.15 18.95 -10.19
N ALA A 627 -26.46 18.54 -8.95
CA ALA A 627 -25.66 17.60 -8.16
C ALA A 627 -25.99 16.13 -8.46
N VAL A 628 -27.14 15.85 -9.10
CA VAL A 628 -27.61 14.48 -9.34
C VAL A 628 -27.26 14.02 -10.76
N THR A 629 -27.00 12.72 -10.91
CA THR A 629 -26.85 12.07 -12.23
C THR A 629 -27.93 11.00 -12.40
N LEU A 630 -28.63 11.04 -13.54
CA LEU A 630 -29.72 10.13 -13.91
C LEU A 630 -29.36 9.31 -15.16
N ARG A 631 -28.07 9.10 -15.42
CA ARG A 631 -27.56 8.53 -16.68
C ARG A 631 -28.13 7.14 -17.02
N ARG A 632 -28.18 6.21 -16.05
CA ARG A 632 -28.72 4.85 -16.23
C ARG A 632 -30.24 4.91 -16.39
N LEU A 633 -30.92 5.75 -15.62
CA LEU A 633 -32.36 5.94 -15.73
C LEU A 633 -32.72 6.42 -17.14
N LEU A 634 -32.12 7.53 -17.59
CA LEU A 634 -32.39 8.12 -18.89
C LEU A 634 -32.05 7.18 -20.05
N ALA A 635 -30.95 6.44 -19.95
CA ALA A 635 -30.64 5.40 -20.93
C ALA A 635 -31.71 4.31 -21.00
N LYS A 636 -32.34 3.94 -19.88
CA LYS A 636 -33.45 2.98 -19.86
C LYS A 636 -34.75 3.58 -20.40
N LEU A 637 -35.06 4.83 -20.07
CA LEU A 637 -36.22 5.55 -20.60
C LEU A 637 -36.12 5.66 -22.13
N ARG A 638 -35.00 6.18 -22.64
CA ARG A 638 -34.75 6.31 -24.08
C ARG A 638 -34.89 4.99 -24.82
N THR A 639 -34.36 3.90 -24.28
CA THR A 639 -34.40 2.60 -24.96
C THR A 639 -35.75 1.89 -24.83
N TYR A 640 -36.39 1.87 -23.66
CA TYR A 640 -37.58 1.03 -23.43
C TYR A 640 -38.92 1.80 -23.39
N TRP A 641 -38.91 3.11 -23.20
CA TRP A 641 -40.10 3.97 -23.25
C TRP A 641 -39.91 5.15 -24.22
N PRO A 642 -39.47 4.91 -25.48
CA PRO A 642 -39.12 6.00 -26.39
C PRO A 642 -40.29 6.93 -26.73
N GLN A 643 -41.54 6.43 -26.69
CA GLN A 643 -42.75 7.18 -27.05
C GLN A 643 -43.59 7.66 -25.85
N SER A 644 -43.19 7.34 -24.62
CA SER A 644 -43.96 7.67 -23.40
C SER A 644 -43.09 8.42 -22.40
N LEU A 645 -42.57 7.73 -21.38
CA LEU A 645 -41.77 8.36 -20.33
C LEU A 645 -40.55 9.10 -20.87
N SER A 646 -39.89 8.61 -21.94
CA SER A 646 -38.76 9.34 -22.53
C SER A 646 -39.18 10.68 -23.12
N THR A 647 -40.30 10.71 -23.86
CA THR A 647 -40.84 11.94 -24.47
C THR A 647 -41.22 12.96 -23.40
N GLN A 648 -41.98 12.54 -22.37
CA GLN A 648 -42.35 13.40 -21.25
C GLN A 648 -41.13 14.02 -20.56
N TRP A 649 -40.06 13.23 -20.38
CA TRP A 649 -38.83 13.72 -19.77
C TRP A 649 -38.08 14.68 -20.68
N VAL A 650 -38.03 14.42 -21.99
CA VAL A 650 -37.44 15.33 -22.98
C VAL A 650 -38.19 16.65 -23.03
N GLU A 651 -39.52 16.63 -23.08
CA GLU A 651 -40.37 17.82 -23.06
C GLU A 651 -40.13 18.65 -21.80
N ALA A 652 -40.15 18.01 -20.62
CA ALA A 652 -39.86 18.69 -19.36
C ALA A 652 -38.45 19.32 -19.33
N TYR A 653 -37.45 18.66 -19.94
CA TYR A 653 -36.11 19.24 -20.08
C TYR A 653 -36.09 20.42 -21.07
N MET A 654 -36.80 20.34 -22.19
CA MET A 654 -36.89 21.43 -23.16
C MET A 654 -37.57 22.66 -22.55
N GLU A 655 -38.65 22.47 -21.78
CA GLU A 655 -39.30 23.54 -21.02
C GLU A 655 -38.37 24.18 -19.99
N ASN A 656 -37.57 23.36 -19.28
CA ASN A 656 -36.60 23.84 -18.31
C ASN A 656 -35.47 24.69 -18.91
N LEU A 657 -35.25 24.67 -20.24
CA LEU A 657 -34.30 25.59 -20.90
C LEU A 657 -34.75 27.05 -20.82
N ASN A 658 -36.02 27.31 -20.55
CA ASN A 658 -36.55 28.68 -20.40
C ASN A 658 -36.33 29.25 -18.99
N LYS A 659 -35.89 28.43 -18.03
CA LYS A 659 -35.63 28.84 -16.64
C LYS A 659 -34.24 29.50 -16.53
N THR A 660 -33.95 30.05 -15.35
CA THR A 660 -32.67 30.73 -15.07
C THR A 660 -31.62 29.79 -14.44
N ASP A 661 -32.04 28.65 -13.88
CA ASP A 661 -31.20 27.69 -13.17
C ASP A 661 -31.42 26.23 -13.63
N GLY A 662 -30.58 25.30 -13.15
CA GLY A 662 -30.70 23.86 -13.45
C GLY A 662 -30.27 23.44 -14.86
N HIS A 663 -29.67 24.33 -15.67
CA HIS A 663 -29.26 24.03 -17.04
C HIS A 663 -28.26 22.87 -17.16
N LYS A 664 -27.39 22.65 -16.17
CA LYS A 664 -26.43 21.53 -16.24
C LYS A 664 -27.14 20.19 -16.18
N ALA A 665 -28.07 20.01 -15.25
CA ALA A 665 -28.89 18.80 -15.17
C ALA A 665 -29.76 18.64 -16.43
N THR A 666 -30.40 19.72 -16.87
CA THR A 666 -31.24 19.76 -18.07
C THR A 666 -30.50 19.35 -19.34
N ILE A 667 -29.37 20.00 -19.65
CA ILE A 667 -28.59 19.69 -20.86
C ILE A 667 -27.99 18.29 -20.81
N ARG A 668 -27.54 17.83 -19.63
CA ARG A 668 -27.13 16.42 -19.47
C ARG A 668 -28.27 15.46 -19.77
N GLY A 669 -29.47 15.80 -19.32
CA GLY A 669 -30.71 15.07 -19.58
C GLY A 669 -31.00 14.96 -21.06
N LEU A 670 -30.98 16.10 -21.77
CA LEU A 670 -31.21 16.18 -23.21
C LEU A 670 -30.14 15.41 -24.00
N CYS A 671 -28.85 15.60 -23.70
CA CYS A 671 -27.78 14.85 -24.36
C CYS A 671 -27.94 13.33 -24.16
N ALA A 672 -28.42 12.87 -23.01
CA ALA A 672 -28.63 11.44 -22.76
C ALA A 672 -29.90 10.86 -23.42
N SER A 673 -30.92 11.68 -23.62
CA SER A 673 -32.28 11.22 -23.98
C SER A 673 -32.63 11.47 -25.45
N LEU A 674 -32.16 12.56 -26.06
CA LEU A 674 -32.42 12.86 -27.47
C LEU A 674 -31.73 11.86 -28.41
N SER A 675 -32.39 11.55 -29.53
CA SER A 675 -31.76 10.90 -30.69
C SER A 675 -30.82 11.88 -31.42
N GLN A 676 -30.10 11.39 -32.42
CA GLN A 676 -29.02 12.17 -33.04
C GLN A 676 -29.53 13.45 -33.71
N LYS A 677 -30.58 13.35 -34.54
CA LYS A 677 -31.08 14.50 -35.30
C LYS A 677 -31.59 15.65 -34.41
N PRO A 678 -32.51 15.44 -33.44
CA PRO A 678 -32.95 16.50 -32.54
C PRO A 678 -31.83 17.12 -31.70
N LEU A 679 -30.83 16.32 -31.32
CA LEU A 679 -29.68 16.84 -30.60
C LEU A 679 -28.80 17.75 -31.47
N LEU A 680 -28.59 17.39 -32.74
CA LEU A 680 -27.84 18.23 -33.67
C LEU A 680 -28.56 19.55 -33.94
N GLU A 681 -29.89 19.53 -34.06
CA GLU A 681 -30.72 20.74 -34.16
C GLU A 681 -30.56 21.63 -32.91
N LEU A 682 -30.53 21.04 -31.71
CA LEU A 682 -30.27 21.77 -30.47
C LEU A 682 -28.86 22.38 -30.45
N ILE A 683 -27.84 21.62 -30.85
CA ILE A 683 -26.45 22.11 -30.93
C ILE A 683 -26.34 23.27 -31.92
N GLU A 684 -26.96 23.14 -33.08
CA GLU A 684 -26.92 24.14 -34.14
C GLU A 684 -27.62 25.44 -33.71
N LYS A 685 -28.78 25.32 -33.04
CA LYS A 685 -29.55 26.44 -32.49
C LYS A 685 -28.74 27.28 -31.50
N TYR A 686 -27.95 26.62 -30.65
CA TYR A 686 -27.22 27.28 -29.56
C TYR A 686 -25.71 27.41 -29.81
N LYS A 687 -25.20 27.12 -31.00
CA LYS A 687 -23.76 27.28 -31.26
C LYS A 687 -23.33 28.74 -31.08
N PRO A 688 -22.14 29.02 -30.52
CA PRO A 688 -21.67 30.38 -30.37
C PRO A 688 -21.42 30.99 -31.75
N THR A 689 -21.74 32.27 -31.94
CA THR A 689 -21.50 32.99 -33.21
C THR A 689 -20.06 33.50 -33.30
N GLN A 690 -19.54 34.04 -32.20
CA GLN A 690 -18.17 34.56 -32.06
C GLN A 690 -17.32 33.72 -31.10
N ALA A 691 -16.00 33.84 -31.19
CA ALA A 691 -15.07 33.10 -30.33
C ALA A 691 -14.88 33.72 -28.93
N LYS A 692 -14.94 35.05 -28.83
CA LYS A 692 -14.85 35.80 -27.56
C LYS A 692 -16.25 36.02 -27.02
N ILE A 693 -16.43 35.89 -25.71
CA ILE A 693 -17.70 36.19 -25.04
C ILE A 693 -17.75 37.70 -24.78
N ASP A 694 -18.79 38.37 -25.30
CA ASP A 694 -19.13 39.72 -24.88
C ASP A 694 -19.98 39.66 -23.61
N TRP A 695 -19.29 39.78 -22.48
CA TRP A 695 -19.89 39.74 -21.15
C TRP A 695 -20.88 40.88 -20.89
N SER A 696 -20.84 41.96 -21.68
CA SER A 696 -21.75 43.10 -21.50
C SER A 696 -23.07 42.96 -22.24
N ALA A 697 -23.12 42.12 -23.28
CA ALA A 697 -24.26 42.00 -24.19
C ALA A 697 -24.90 40.60 -24.25
N ILE A 698 -24.24 39.56 -23.71
CA ILE A 698 -24.73 38.18 -23.81
C ILE A 698 -25.84 37.86 -22.80
N ASP A 699 -26.91 37.21 -23.26
CA ASP A 699 -27.94 36.63 -22.37
C ASP A 699 -27.31 35.50 -21.54
N ASP A 700 -27.27 35.68 -20.21
CA ASP A 700 -26.74 34.71 -19.24
C ASP A 700 -27.35 33.31 -19.38
N ARG A 701 -28.63 33.22 -19.74
CA ARG A 701 -29.32 31.94 -19.99
C ARG A 701 -28.74 31.26 -21.23
N ILE A 702 -28.59 31.99 -22.33
CA ILE A 702 -28.01 31.46 -23.58
C ILE A 702 -26.57 31.01 -23.34
N LEU A 703 -25.79 31.82 -22.63
CA LEU A 703 -24.41 31.47 -22.28
C LEU A 703 -24.35 30.21 -21.40
N SER A 704 -25.24 30.09 -20.42
CA SER A 704 -25.35 28.91 -19.56
C SER A 704 -25.67 27.64 -20.35
N ILE A 705 -26.63 27.71 -21.28
CA ILE A 705 -26.97 26.61 -22.21
C ILE A 705 -25.75 26.24 -23.06
N GLN A 706 -25.10 27.21 -23.70
CA GLN A 706 -23.89 27.01 -24.52
C GLN A 706 -22.78 26.29 -23.76
N ARG A 707 -22.49 26.75 -22.54
CA ARG A 707 -21.47 26.16 -21.65
C ARG A 707 -21.77 24.69 -21.39
N PHE A 708 -23.01 24.36 -21.04
CA PHE A 708 -23.37 22.98 -20.69
C PHE A 708 -23.54 22.08 -21.90
N ILE A 709 -23.90 22.58 -23.08
CA ILE A 709 -23.86 21.82 -24.35
C ILE A 709 -22.42 21.44 -24.64
N ALA A 710 -21.52 22.44 -24.69
CA ALA A 710 -20.08 22.24 -24.91
C ALA A 710 -19.50 21.18 -23.95
N LYS A 711 -19.88 21.24 -22.68
CA LYS A 711 -19.37 20.35 -21.63
C LYS A 711 -19.91 18.92 -21.67
N ASN A 712 -21.12 18.68 -22.15
CA ASN A 712 -21.82 17.40 -21.96
C ASN A 712 -22.24 16.65 -23.24
N MET A 713 -22.10 17.24 -24.43
CA MET A 713 -22.53 16.59 -25.69
C MET A 713 -21.91 15.21 -25.95
N HIS A 714 -20.73 14.93 -25.38
CA HIS A 714 -20.08 13.61 -25.47
C HIS A 714 -20.84 12.46 -24.78
N ILE A 715 -21.86 12.77 -23.97
CA ILE A 715 -22.75 11.79 -23.31
C ILE A 715 -23.72 11.19 -24.32
N ALA A 716 -24.00 11.90 -25.41
CA ALA A 716 -24.97 11.51 -26.40
C ALA A 716 -24.61 10.23 -27.14
N ARG A 717 -25.66 9.61 -27.68
CA ARG A 717 -25.60 8.33 -28.39
C ARG A 717 -26.40 8.41 -29.70
N PRO A 718 -25.78 8.13 -30.86
CA PRO A 718 -24.33 8.16 -31.08
C PRO A 718 -23.71 9.51 -30.69
N GLN A 719 -22.40 9.55 -30.51
CA GLN A 719 -21.71 10.80 -30.19
C GLN A 719 -21.77 11.77 -31.38
N PRO A 720 -21.84 13.10 -31.15
CA PRO A 720 -21.75 14.09 -32.22
C PRO A 720 -20.40 14.00 -32.95
N SER A 721 -20.36 14.46 -34.20
CA SER A 721 -19.13 14.43 -34.99
C SER A 721 -18.11 15.45 -34.46
N PRO A 722 -16.82 15.29 -34.79
CA PRO A 722 -15.79 16.26 -34.41
C PRO A 722 -16.10 17.70 -34.83
N GLU A 723 -16.77 17.91 -35.96
CA GLU A 723 -17.20 19.24 -36.43
C GLU A 723 -18.10 19.94 -35.42
N ASN A 724 -19.02 19.22 -34.78
CA ASN A 724 -19.97 19.81 -33.84
C ASN A 724 -19.29 20.36 -32.60
N ILE A 725 -18.29 19.66 -32.05
CA ILE A 725 -17.56 20.15 -30.86
C ILE A 725 -16.60 21.29 -31.20
N LEU A 726 -16.10 21.33 -32.45
CA LEU A 726 -15.24 22.42 -32.91
C LEU A 726 -15.97 23.78 -32.97
N PHE A 727 -17.31 23.80 -33.03
CA PHE A 727 -18.07 25.05 -32.86
C PHE A 727 -17.81 25.73 -31.50
N PHE A 728 -17.57 24.93 -30.45
CA PHE A 728 -17.34 25.42 -29.09
C PHE A 728 -15.86 25.42 -28.69
N ALA A 729 -15.00 24.70 -29.41
CA ALA A 729 -13.57 24.62 -29.13
C ALA A 729 -12.80 25.85 -29.65
N ARG A 730 -13.28 27.06 -29.37
CA ARG A 730 -12.69 28.33 -29.82
C ARG A 730 -12.87 29.44 -28.79
N GLY A 731 -11.86 30.31 -28.69
CA GLY A 731 -11.81 31.44 -27.76
C GLY A 731 -12.20 31.06 -26.32
N ASP A 732 -13.10 31.82 -25.72
CA ASP A 732 -13.47 31.69 -24.30
C ASP A 732 -14.33 30.44 -24.02
N TYR A 733 -14.92 29.83 -25.06
CA TYR A 733 -15.76 28.64 -24.92
C TYR A 733 -14.94 27.34 -24.76
N LEU A 734 -13.67 27.35 -25.14
CA LEU A 734 -12.81 26.16 -25.14
C LEU A 734 -12.75 25.49 -23.76
N GLN A 735 -12.61 26.28 -22.69
CA GLN A 735 -12.55 25.77 -21.31
C GLN A 735 -13.76 24.91 -20.93
N TYR A 736 -14.94 25.20 -21.49
CA TYR A 736 -16.16 24.43 -21.28
C TYR A 736 -16.23 23.21 -22.20
N ALA A 737 -15.72 23.33 -23.42
CA ALA A 737 -15.69 22.27 -24.43
C ALA A 737 -14.71 21.14 -24.10
N LEU A 738 -13.65 21.40 -23.30
CA LEU A 738 -12.57 20.45 -23.03
C LEU A 738 -13.02 19.02 -22.71
N PRO A 739 -14.01 18.77 -21.81
CA PRO A 739 -14.44 17.41 -21.50
C PRO A 739 -15.02 16.67 -22.72
N SER A 740 -15.86 17.34 -23.50
CA SER A 740 -16.44 16.74 -24.70
C SER A 740 -15.43 16.61 -25.83
N LEU A 741 -14.57 17.62 -26.02
CA LEU A 741 -13.50 17.62 -27.00
C LEU A 741 -12.60 16.40 -26.80
N LEU A 742 -12.10 16.21 -25.58
CA LEU A 742 -11.30 15.05 -25.23
C LEU A 742 -12.07 13.75 -25.44
N ALA A 743 -13.30 13.65 -24.93
CA ALA A 743 -14.07 12.40 -24.99
C ALA A 743 -14.47 11.97 -26.41
N ILE A 744 -14.75 12.92 -27.31
CA ILE A 744 -15.10 12.67 -28.72
C ILE A 744 -13.84 12.28 -29.49
N PHE A 745 -12.80 13.13 -29.49
CA PHE A 745 -11.58 12.88 -30.25
C PHE A 745 -10.83 11.62 -29.83
N TYR A 746 -10.77 11.33 -28.52
CA TYR A 746 -10.15 10.08 -28.05
C TYR A 746 -10.89 8.83 -28.49
N ASN A 747 -12.19 8.95 -28.71
CA ASN A 747 -13.03 7.82 -29.06
C ASN A 747 -13.10 7.58 -30.57
N LEU A 748 -12.57 8.48 -31.41
CA LEU A 748 -12.48 8.26 -32.85
C LEU A 748 -11.67 7.00 -33.17
N SER A 749 -11.98 6.37 -34.30
CA SER A 749 -11.12 5.34 -34.89
C SER A 749 -9.78 5.96 -35.34
N ILE A 750 -8.77 5.12 -35.63
CA ILE A 750 -7.48 5.62 -36.15
C ILE A 750 -7.70 6.32 -37.50
N MET A 751 -8.51 5.71 -38.36
CA MET A 751 -8.82 6.25 -39.69
C MET A 751 -9.54 7.60 -39.63
N GLU A 752 -10.51 7.76 -38.72
CA GLU A 752 -11.14 9.06 -38.50
C GLU A 752 -10.18 10.07 -37.87
N SER A 753 -9.36 9.64 -36.91
CA SER A 753 -8.38 10.52 -36.25
C SER A 753 -7.44 11.16 -37.28
N LYS A 754 -6.93 10.39 -38.25
CA LYS A 754 -6.08 10.91 -39.33
C LYS A 754 -6.73 12.05 -40.12
N LYS A 755 -8.05 12.00 -40.36
CA LYS A 755 -8.78 13.05 -41.08
C LYS A 755 -8.80 14.39 -40.34
N TYR A 756 -8.81 14.37 -39.01
CA TYR A 756 -8.95 15.58 -38.19
C TYR A 756 -7.66 16.10 -37.57
N ILE A 757 -6.58 15.30 -37.55
CA ILE A 757 -5.33 15.67 -36.91
C ILE A 757 -4.77 16.96 -37.51
N LEU A 758 -4.69 17.08 -38.85
CA LEU A 758 -4.17 18.29 -39.49
C LEU A 758 -4.95 19.54 -39.06
N LYS A 759 -6.29 19.46 -39.08
CA LYS A 759 -7.17 20.55 -38.63
C LYS A 759 -6.94 20.95 -37.17
N LEU A 760 -6.58 20.01 -36.30
CA LEU A 760 -6.24 20.30 -34.91
C LEU A 760 -4.84 20.90 -34.77
N LEU A 761 -3.88 20.45 -35.58
CA LEU A 761 -2.50 20.96 -35.54
C LEU A 761 -2.41 22.41 -36.04
N ASP A 762 -3.31 22.82 -36.93
CA ASP A 762 -3.43 24.20 -37.41
C ASP A 762 -4.29 25.10 -36.51
N ALA A 763 -4.87 24.55 -35.44
CA ALA A 763 -5.74 25.29 -34.52
C ALA A 763 -4.94 26.17 -33.54
N PRO A 764 -5.59 27.12 -32.82
CA PRO A 764 -4.94 27.88 -31.76
C PRO A 764 -4.31 26.98 -30.68
N VAL A 765 -3.24 27.49 -30.05
CA VAL A 765 -2.34 26.79 -29.11
C VAL A 765 -3.06 25.78 -28.19
N SER A 766 -4.14 26.19 -27.52
CA SER A 766 -4.83 25.32 -26.59
C SER A 766 -5.48 24.09 -27.25
N VAL A 767 -6.05 24.23 -28.44
CA VAL A 767 -6.60 23.12 -29.24
C VAL A 767 -5.49 22.31 -29.92
N GLN A 768 -4.44 22.99 -30.40
CA GLN A 768 -3.25 22.37 -30.99
C GLN A 768 -2.59 21.36 -30.05
N LYS A 769 -2.48 21.68 -28.76
CA LYS A 769 -2.01 20.73 -27.72
C LYS A 769 -2.82 19.44 -27.71
N HIS A 770 -4.12 19.49 -27.98
CA HIS A 770 -4.96 18.29 -28.06
C HIS A 770 -4.72 17.51 -29.36
N GLY A 771 -4.45 18.20 -30.48
CA GLY A 771 -3.97 17.57 -31.71
C GLY A 771 -2.69 16.78 -31.48
N ILE A 772 -1.70 17.39 -30.84
CA ILE A 772 -0.41 16.75 -30.50
C ILE A 772 -0.61 15.51 -29.59
N ARG A 773 -1.49 15.61 -28.58
CA ARG A 773 -1.87 14.46 -27.74
C ARG A 773 -2.53 13.34 -28.53
N LEU A 774 -3.36 13.69 -29.51
CA LEU A 774 -4.05 12.72 -30.35
C LEU A 774 -3.06 12.00 -31.27
N VAL A 775 -2.12 12.74 -31.87
CA VAL A 775 -1.00 12.20 -32.67
C VAL A 775 -0.24 11.14 -31.87
N TYR A 776 0.26 11.50 -30.68
CA TYR A 776 0.99 10.59 -29.80
C TYR A 776 0.21 9.31 -29.47
N LYS A 777 -1.12 9.39 -29.33
CA LYS A 777 -1.94 8.25 -28.91
C LYS A 777 -2.48 7.38 -30.03
N LYS A 778 -2.47 7.87 -31.26
CA LYS A 778 -3.20 7.23 -32.38
C LYS A 778 -2.32 6.84 -33.54
N LEU A 779 -1.17 7.48 -33.71
CA LEU A 779 -0.31 7.28 -34.86
C LEU A 779 0.90 6.42 -34.50
N ASP A 780 1.53 5.82 -35.51
CA ASP A 780 2.76 5.07 -35.41
C ASP A 780 4.00 5.98 -35.20
N HIS A 781 5.11 5.39 -34.75
CA HIS A 781 6.32 6.12 -34.36
C HIS A 781 6.89 6.98 -35.51
N GLU A 782 6.97 6.45 -36.73
CA GLU A 782 7.48 7.18 -37.90
C GLU A 782 6.64 8.40 -38.23
N THR A 783 5.31 8.23 -38.23
CA THR A 783 4.39 9.35 -38.47
C THR A 783 4.47 10.39 -37.35
N ILE A 784 4.63 9.96 -36.09
CA ILE A 784 4.79 10.88 -34.95
C ILE A 784 6.06 11.71 -35.09
N LYS A 785 7.21 11.09 -35.38
CA LYS A 785 8.50 11.79 -35.53
C LYS A 785 8.40 12.93 -36.55
N LYS A 786 7.87 12.63 -37.73
CA LYS A 786 7.68 13.62 -38.80
C LYS A 786 6.79 14.78 -38.34
N ILE A 787 5.61 14.48 -37.80
CA ILE A 787 4.66 15.52 -37.35
C ILE A 787 5.26 16.38 -36.23
N PHE A 788 5.94 15.77 -35.27
CA PHE A 788 6.52 16.49 -34.13
C PHE A 788 7.68 17.38 -34.56
N PHE A 789 8.52 16.92 -35.48
CA PHE A 789 9.55 17.74 -36.10
C PHE A 789 8.97 18.96 -36.84
N ASP A 790 7.97 18.74 -37.69
CA ASP A 790 7.31 19.82 -38.45
C ASP A 790 6.64 20.83 -37.51
N CYS A 791 5.94 20.35 -36.48
CA CYS A 791 5.30 21.21 -35.47
C CYS A 791 6.32 21.98 -34.63
N TRP A 792 7.44 21.35 -34.28
CA TRP A 792 8.52 22.01 -33.53
C TRP A 792 9.15 23.16 -34.32
N LYS A 793 9.41 22.93 -35.62
CA LYS A 793 9.94 23.96 -36.52
C LYS A 793 8.97 25.11 -36.74
N ALA A 794 7.68 24.81 -36.87
CA ALA A 794 6.65 25.81 -37.14
C ALA A 794 6.30 26.66 -35.90
N SER A 795 6.49 26.15 -34.68
CA SER A 795 5.98 26.78 -33.45
C SER A 795 7.08 27.37 -32.56
N LYS A 796 6.94 28.67 -32.24
CA LYS A 796 7.70 29.35 -31.18
C LYS A 796 6.99 29.35 -29.82
N ASN A 797 5.82 28.73 -29.72
CA ASN A 797 5.06 28.75 -28.48
C ASN A 797 5.65 27.77 -27.46
N VAL A 798 6.15 28.29 -26.34
CA VAL A 798 6.81 27.51 -25.26
C VAL A 798 5.97 26.32 -24.79
N SER A 799 4.66 26.47 -24.74
CA SER A 799 3.76 25.42 -24.24
C SER A 799 3.42 24.34 -25.28
N ILE A 800 3.60 24.63 -26.57
CA ILE A 800 3.56 23.64 -27.67
C ILE A 800 4.86 22.87 -27.72
N ARG A 801 5.98 23.57 -27.63
CA ARG A 801 7.32 22.96 -27.57
C ARG A 801 7.43 22.02 -26.37
N ALA A 802 6.99 22.45 -25.18
CA ALA A 802 6.98 21.60 -23.99
C ALA A 802 6.20 20.29 -24.15
N ILE A 803 5.04 20.31 -24.80
CA ILE A 803 4.24 19.09 -24.99
C ILE A 803 4.84 18.16 -26.05
N ILE A 804 5.45 18.72 -27.10
CA ILE A 804 6.17 17.95 -28.12
C ILE A 804 7.40 17.29 -27.49
N PHE A 805 8.21 18.06 -26.77
CA PHE A 805 9.40 17.56 -26.05
C PHE A 805 9.01 16.43 -25.10
N LYS A 806 7.96 16.65 -24.28
CA LYS A 806 7.46 15.65 -23.36
C LYS A 806 7.11 14.33 -24.04
N PHE A 807 6.31 14.36 -25.11
CA PHE A 807 5.89 13.12 -25.75
C PHE A 807 7.02 12.45 -26.53
N THR A 808 7.96 13.22 -27.07
CA THR A 808 9.16 12.66 -27.71
C THR A 808 10.08 12.00 -26.68
N PHE A 809 10.28 12.64 -25.53
CA PHE A 809 10.99 12.06 -24.38
C PHE A 809 10.31 10.78 -23.88
N GLU A 810 8.99 10.78 -23.72
CA GLU A 810 8.23 9.58 -23.35
C GLU A 810 8.36 8.46 -24.42
N LEU A 811 8.45 8.78 -25.71
CA LEU A 811 8.74 7.78 -26.75
C LEU A 811 10.13 7.19 -26.56
N LEU A 812 11.16 8.04 -26.40
CA LEU A 812 12.54 7.58 -26.21
C LEU A 812 12.67 6.66 -24.99
N CYS A 813 12.07 7.03 -23.87
CA CYS A 813 12.13 6.24 -22.63
C CYS A 813 11.45 4.86 -22.73
N ASN A 814 10.49 4.70 -23.65
CA ASN A 814 9.77 3.45 -23.84
C ASN A 814 10.31 2.62 -25.01
N GLU A 815 11.32 3.11 -25.73
CA GLU A 815 11.88 2.44 -26.90
C GLU A 815 12.86 1.34 -26.47
N LYS A 816 12.67 0.14 -27.03
CA LYS A 816 13.50 -1.04 -26.76
C LYS A 816 14.43 -1.34 -27.93
N ASP A 817 14.10 -0.88 -29.14
CA ASP A 817 14.95 -1.04 -30.31
C ASP A 817 16.07 0.02 -30.33
N SER A 818 17.33 -0.44 -30.43
CA SER A 818 18.50 0.44 -30.35
C SER A 818 18.55 1.46 -31.50
N ALA A 819 18.16 1.08 -32.72
CA ALA A 819 18.20 1.98 -33.88
C ALA A 819 17.11 3.06 -33.78
N ASN A 820 15.90 2.68 -33.38
CA ASN A 820 14.82 3.63 -33.13
C ASN A 820 15.12 4.57 -31.96
N ALA A 821 15.78 4.08 -30.90
CA ALA A 821 16.23 4.91 -29.78
C ALA A 821 17.24 5.97 -30.23
N VAL A 822 18.18 5.63 -31.11
CA VAL A 822 19.11 6.59 -31.72
C VAL A 822 18.35 7.64 -32.54
N SER A 823 17.42 7.22 -33.41
CA SER A 823 16.63 8.15 -34.22
C SER A 823 15.76 9.10 -33.37
N LEU A 824 15.18 8.62 -32.27
CA LEU A 824 14.41 9.45 -31.32
C LEU A 824 15.33 10.39 -30.53
N TRP A 825 16.53 9.92 -30.17
CA TRP A 825 17.54 10.76 -29.55
C TRP A 825 17.96 11.91 -30.47
N GLU A 826 18.26 11.66 -31.74
CA GLU A 826 18.60 12.72 -32.72
C GLU A 826 17.53 13.81 -32.80
N LEU A 827 16.26 13.42 -32.72
CA LEU A 827 15.15 14.38 -32.69
C LEU A 827 15.14 15.20 -31.39
N ILE A 828 15.36 14.56 -30.23
CA ILE A 828 15.44 15.27 -28.94
C ILE A 828 16.68 16.16 -28.88
N GLU A 829 17.82 15.71 -29.39
CA GLU A 829 19.05 16.48 -29.47
C GLU A 829 18.81 17.76 -30.27
N LEU A 830 18.18 17.64 -31.44
CA LEU A 830 17.77 18.79 -32.24
C LEU A 830 16.82 19.72 -31.47
N PHE A 831 15.92 19.17 -30.65
CA PHE A 831 15.06 20.00 -29.81
C PHE A 831 15.88 20.76 -28.76
N ILE A 832 16.79 20.09 -28.05
CA ILE A 832 17.68 20.70 -27.04
C ILE A 832 18.52 21.82 -27.66
N ASP A 833 19.10 21.61 -28.84
CA ASP A 833 19.90 22.62 -29.57
C ASP A 833 19.10 23.88 -29.93
N ASN A 834 17.77 23.75 -30.04
CA ASN A 834 16.89 24.85 -30.39
C ASN A 834 16.17 25.46 -29.17
N LEU A 835 16.40 24.99 -27.94
CA LEU A 835 15.77 25.53 -26.73
C LEU A 835 16.27 26.95 -26.42
N THR A 836 15.38 27.81 -25.94
CA THR A 836 15.75 29.09 -25.34
C THR A 836 15.79 28.98 -23.81
N PHE A 837 16.25 30.02 -23.11
CA PHE A 837 16.25 30.06 -21.64
C PHE A 837 14.87 30.40 -21.05
N GLU A 838 13.90 30.76 -21.89
CA GLU A 838 12.53 31.17 -21.51
C GLU A 838 11.48 30.06 -21.77
N GLU A 839 11.92 28.82 -21.93
CA GLU A 839 11.01 27.68 -22.17
C GLU A 839 10.20 27.30 -20.91
N ASP A 840 9.21 26.42 -21.09
CA ASP A 840 8.44 25.86 -19.97
C ASP A 840 9.36 25.01 -19.07
N LYS A 841 9.37 25.30 -17.76
CA LYS A 841 10.22 24.62 -16.75
C LYS A 841 10.09 23.09 -16.78
N LYS A 842 8.95 22.56 -17.23
CA LYS A 842 8.73 21.11 -17.40
C LYS A 842 9.71 20.45 -18.36
N ILE A 843 10.24 21.17 -19.34
CA ILE A 843 11.28 20.63 -20.23
C ILE A 843 12.53 20.33 -19.40
N TYR A 844 12.96 21.28 -18.57
CA TYR A 844 14.16 21.16 -17.75
C TYR A 844 14.01 20.08 -16.67
N GLU A 845 12.82 19.97 -16.06
CA GLU A 845 12.49 18.87 -15.13
C GLU A 845 12.50 17.50 -15.82
N LEU A 846 12.07 17.41 -17.09
CA LEU A 846 12.14 16.15 -17.84
C LEU A 846 13.58 15.76 -18.14
N MET A 847 14.44 16.75 -18.44
CA MET A 847 15.86 16.52 -18.74
C MET A 847 16.66 15.89 -17.60
N SER A 848 16.20 16.00 -16.34
CA SER A 848 16.86 15.34 -15.21
C SER A 848 16.58 13.83 -15.11
N ASN A 849 15.59 13.29 -15.83
CA ASN A 849 15.17 11.88 -15.71
C ASN A 849 16.05 10.91 -16.55
N ILE A 850 17.38 10.97 -16.36
CA ILE A 850 18.34 10.22 -17.18
C ILE A 850 18.17 8.71 -17.06
N GLU A 851 17.80 8.19 -15.89
CA GLU A 851 17.69 6.74 -15.64
C GLU A 851 16.72 6.03 -16.59
N LYS A 852 15.74 6.78 -17.12
CA LYS A 852 14.73 6.26 -18.07
C LYS A 852 15.22 6.27 -19.52
N ILE A 853 16.35 6.89 -19.82
CA ILE A 853 16.89 6.96 -21.18
C ILE A 853 17.58 5.63 -21.53
N PRO A 854 17.37 5.07 -22.75
CA PRO A 854 18.07 3.87 -23.20
C PRO A 854 19.60 3.99 -23.09
N LEU A 855 20.27 2.93 -22.62
CA LEU A 855 21.71 2.93 -22.29
C LEU A 855 22.58 3.40 -23.47
N ASN A 856 22.29 2.94 -24.69
CA ASN A 856 23.03 3.23 -25.91
C ASN A 856 23.10 4.72 -26.31
N VAL A 857 22.20 5.57 -25.78
CA VAL A 857 22.20 7.03 -26.03
C VAL A 857 22.35 7.85 -24.75
N ARG A 858 22.39 7.20 -23.58
CA ARG A 858 22.32 7.85 -22.26
C ARG A 858 23.49 8.79 -22.00
N ALA A 859 24.72 8.40 -22.35
CA ALA A 859 25.90 9.24 -22.17
C ALA A 859 25.80 10.54 -23.00
N LYS A 860 25.47 10.43 -24.29
CA LYS A 860 25.27 11.58 -25.19
C LYS A 860 24.16 12.50 -24.67
N TYR A 861 23.05 11.92 -24.22
CA TYR A 861 21.94 12.65 -23.60
C TYR A 861 22.40 13.46 -22.39
N LEU A 862 23.11 12.80 -21.46
CA LEU A 862 23.57 13.41 -20.22
C LEU A 862 24.49 14.61 -20.49
N VAL A 863 25.50 14.45 -21.35
CA VAL A 863 26.41 15.54 -21.73
C VAL A 863 25.64 16.75 -22.26
N LYS A 864 24.72 16.50 -23.20
CA LYS A 864 23.90 17.56 -23.80
C LYS A 864 23.03 18.27 -22.77
N ALA A 865 22.35 17.49 -21.92
CA ALA A 865 21.48 18.01 -20.89
C ALA A 865 22.26 18.81 -19.84
N TYR A 866 23.40 18.31 -19.38
CA TYR A 866 24.27 18.98 -18.43
C TYR A 866 24.74 20.34 -18.95
N ASN A 867 25.29 20.37 -20.18
CA ASN A 867 25.79 21.60 -20.78
C ASN A 867 24.68 22.65 -20.94
N PHE A 868 23.48 22.22 -21.35
CA PHE A 868 22.32 23.10 -21.42
C PHE A 868 21.93 23.64 -20.03
N MET A 869 21.81 22.78 -19.02
CA MET A 869 21.42 23.18 -17.66
C MET A 869 22.45 24.09 -16.97
N LYS A 870 23.75 23.83 -17.19
CA LYS A 870 24.85 24.68 -16.72
C LYS A 870 24.76 26.09 -17.31
N ASN A 871 24.52 26.19 -18.62
CA ASN A 871 24.32 27.48 -19.30
C ASN A 871 23.02 28.19 -18.85
N LEU A 872 21.95 27.43 -18.62
CA LEU A 872 20.66 27.96 -18.14
C LEU A 872 20.82 28.63 -16.77
N THR A 873 21.53 28.00 -15.84
CA THR A 873 21.77 28.49 -14.46
C THR A 873 22.38 29.90 -14.43
N GLN A 874 23.19 30.25 -15.43
CA GLN A 874 23.81 31.58 -15.54
C GLN A 874 22.84 32.66 -16.04
N LYS A 875 21.79 32.29 -16.79
CA LYS A 875 20.91 33.21 -17.53
C LYS A 875 19.51 33.36 -16.96
N VAL A 876 19.12 32.51 -16.01
CA VAL A 876 17.80 32.58 -15.35
C VAL A 876 17.78 33.55 -14.16
N LYS A 877 16.57 33.85 -13.68
CA LYS A 877 16.34 34.63 -12.46
C LYS A 877 16.90 33.92 -11.23
N GLU A 878 17.31 34.71 -10.23
CA GLU A 878 17.94 34.24 -9.00
C GLU A 878 17.07 33.24 -8.22
N GLU A 879 15.75 33.47 -8.17
CA GLU A 879 14.76 32.59 -7.52
C GLU A 879 14.74 31.14 -8.07
N ASP A 880 15.10 30.95 -9.35
CA ASP A 880 15.09 29.64 -10.01
C ASP A 880 16.48 28.99 -10.06
N ARG A 881 17.54 29.76 -9.79
CA ARG A 881 18.94 29.36 -9.97
C ARG A 881 19.31 28.15 -9.11
N GLU A 882 18.89 28.13 -7.84
CA GLU A 882 19.20 27.03 -6.92
C GLU A 882 18.56 25.69 -7.34
N ASN A 883 17.33 25.73 -7.85
CA ASN A 883 16.69 24.51 -8.33
C ASN A 883 17.42 23.91 -9.55
N TYR A 884 17.89 24.76 -10.47
CA TYR A 884 18.64 24.29 -11.64
C TYR A 884 20.07 23.88 -11.31
N LYS A 885 20.72 24.49 -10.30
CA LYS A 885 21.98 24.00 -9.75
C LYS A 885 21.83 22.58 -9.21
N ARG A 886 20.77 22.32 -8.43
CA ARG A 886 20.47 20.97 -7.92
C ARG A 886 20.26 19.96 -9.05
N ILE A 887 19.51 20.33 -10.09
CA ILE A 887 19.35 19.46 -11.27
C ILE A 887 20.70 19.21 -11.95
N THR A 888 21.53 20.24 -12.12
CA THR A 888 22.86 20.11 -12.73
C THR A 888 23.76 19.16 -11.92
N ALA A 889 23.74 19.26 -10.59
CA ALA A 889 24.47 18.36 -9.70
C ALA A 889 23.98 16.90 -9.82
N GLN A 890 22.66 16.68 -9.89
CA GLN A 890 22.08 15.35 -10.13
C GLN A 890 22.52 14.76 -11.48
N LEU A 891 22.52 15.57 -12.55
CA LEU A 891 23.00 15.13 -13.86
C LEU A 891 24.48 14.69 -13.79
N ALA A 892 25.32 15.43 -13.06
CA ALA A 892 26.72 15.07 -12.85
C ALA A 892 26.88 13.77 -12.05
N GLU A 893 26.10 13.56 -10.98
CA GLU A 893 26.14 12.32 -10.20
C GLU A 893 25.75 11.09 -11.05
N HIS A 894 24.73 11.24 -11.92
CA HIS A 894 24.31 10.16 -12.82
C HIS A 894 25.39 9.74 -13.84
N SER A 895 26.45 10.55 -14.05
CA SER A 895 27.56 10.17 -14.93
C SER A 895 28.27 8.89 -14.47
N ARG A 896 28.27 8.60 -13.16
CA ARG A 896 28.81 7.36 -12.59
C ARG A 896 28.25 6.10 -13.26
N GLN A 897 26.98 6.11 -13.64
CA GLN A 897 26.33 4.92 -14.23
C GLN A 897 26.83 4.60 -15.64
N VAL A 898 27.35 5.60 -16.37
CA VAL A 898 27.71 5.53 -17.80
C VAL A 898 29.12 6.02 -18.09
N ILE A 899 30.01 6.07 -17.08
CA ILE A 899 31.31 6.74 -17.20
C ILE A 899 32.19 6.20 -18.33
N GLU A 900 32.08 4.92 -18.69
CA GLU A 900 32.84 4.29 -19.78
C GLU A 900 32.53 4.90 -21.15
N ASP A 901 31.30 5.39 -21.35
CA ASP A 901 30.81 5.95 -22.61
C ASP A 901 30.90 7.48 -22.65
N MET A 902 31.42 8.11 -21.58
CA MET A 902 31.49 9.55 -21.42
C MET A 902 32.80 10.13 -21.98
N PRO A 903 32.78 11.34 -22.57
CA PRO A 903 34.01 12.03 -22.96
C PRO A 903 34.90 12.34 -21.75
N SER A 904 36.18 11.95 -21.80
CA SER A 904 37.14 12.14 -20.70
C SER A 904 37.30 13.60 -20.29
N GLU A 905 37.37 14.52 -21.25
CA GLU A 905 37.47 15.97 -20.99
C GLU A 905 36.27 16.48 -20.20
N PHE A 906 35.05 16.10 -20.59
CA PHE A 906 33.82 16.50 -19.92
C PHE A 906 33.77 16.07 -18.45
N ILE A 907 34.16 14.83 -18.15
CA ILE A 907 34.18 14.34 -16.76
C ILE A 907 35.29 15.04 -15.97
N THR A 908 36.46 15.26 -16.57
CA THR A 908 37.56 15.98 -15.93
C THR A 908 37.13 17.40 -15.55
N ASP A 909 36.39 18.10 -16.41
CA ASP A 909 35.87 19.44 -16.13
C ASP A 909 34.87 19.46 -14.96
N ILE A 910 33.96 18.48 -14.90
CA ILE A 910 33.02 18.32 -13.78
C ILE A 910 33.77 18.10 -12.47
N ILE A 911 34.75 17.18 -12.50
CA ILE A 911 35.57 16.85 -11.34
C ILE A 911 36.35 18.08 -10.87
N GLN A 912 36.99 18.81 -11.78
CA GLN A 912 37.76 20.00 -11.45
C GLN A 912 36.88 21.11 -10.83
N GLU A 913 35.69 21.34 -11.39
CA GLU A 913 34.74 22.31 -10.85
C GLU A 913 34.33 21.97 -9.41
N PHE A 914 34.03 20.69 -9.13
CA PHE A 914 33.72 20.21 -7.79
C PHE A 914 34.91 20.32 -6.83
N ILE A 915 36.11 19.95 -7.29
CA ILE A 915 37.35 20.05 -6.50
C ILE A 915 37.56 21.49 -6.01
N ASP A 916 37.41 22.46 -6.91
CA ASP A 916 37.69 23.86 -6.61
C ASP A 916 36.61 24.52 -5.73
N LYS A 917 35.33 24.21 -5.97
CA LYS A 917 34.21 24.87 -5.29
C LYS A 917 33.77 24.19 -4.00
N GLU A 918 33.81 22.86 -3.95
CA GLU A 918 33.18 22.08 -2.88
C GLU A 918 34.21 21.26 -2.08
N PHE A 919 35.14 20.56 -2.75
CA PHE A 919 36.11 19.72 -2.05
C PHE A 919 37.13 20.56 -1.24
N PHE A 920 37.60 21.66 -1.82
CA PHE A 920 38.54 22.61 -1.21
C PHE A 920 37.98 24.02 -1.01
N GLY A 921 36.75 24.31 -1.48
CA GLY A 921 36.11 25.61 -1.33
C GLY A 921 35.38 25.74 0.01
N PHE A 922 35.41 26.95 0.60
CA PHE A 922 34.90 27.20 1.95
C PHE A 922 33.70 28.15 2.01
N GLU A 923 33.11 28.51 0.86
CA GLU A 923 32.25 29.69 0.72
C GLU A 923 30.83 29.53 1.30
N ASP A 924 30.27 28.31 1.42
CA ASP A 924 28.86 28.12 1.81
C ASP A 924 28.64 27.14 2.98
N ASN A 925 29.15 27.42 4.19
CA ASN A 925 28.77 26.79 5.51
C ASN A 925 28.53 25.26 5.65
N PHE A 926 28.77 24.44 4.63
CA PHE A 926 28.62 22.98 4.60
C PHE A 926 29.95 22.38 4.16
N GLY A 927 30.92 22.30 5.07
CA GLY A 927 32.26 21.83 4.71
C GLY A 927 32.39 20.30 4.55
N SER A 928 31.48 19.50 5.12
CA SER A 928 31.55 18.04 4.96
C SER A 928 30.84 17.60 3.68
N VAL A 929 31.58 17.00 2.75
CA VAL A 929 30.96 16.30 1.61
C VAL A 929 30.23 15.06 2.16
N TYR A 930 28.93 14.92 1.85
CA TYR A 930 28.11 13.81 2.34
C TYR A 930 28.73 12.45 1.97
N SER A 931 28.76 11.51 2.93
CA SER A 931 29.44 10.22 2.84
C SER A 931 28.67 9.11 2.10
N SER A 932 27.49 9.39 1.54
CA SER A 932 26.58 8.36 0.99
C SER A 932 26.13 8.59 -0.47
N GLY A 933 26.73 9.56 -1.19
CA GLY A 933 26.41 9.89 -2.59
C GLY A 933 27.05 11.21 -3.04
N GLY A 934 27.05 11.50 -4.35
CA GLY A 934 27.60 12.74 -4.93
C GLY A 934 28.87 12.57 -5.78
N ILE A 935 29.55 13.69 -6.09
CA ILE A 935 30.66 13.74 -7.07
C ILE A 935 31.88 12.92 -6.65
N ILE A 936 32.11 12.67 -5.35
CA ILE A 936 33.20 11.77 -4.90
C ILE A 936 33.04 10.37 -5.50
N SER A 937 31.81 9.87 -5.61
CA SER A 937 31.54 8.58 -6.24
C SER A 937 31.82 8.61 -7.76
N VAL A 938 31.66 9.77 -8.41
CA VAL A 938 32.02 9.96 -9.83
C VAL A 938 33.54 9.98 -10.00
N ILE A 939 34.27 10.66 -9.11
CA ILE A 939 35.75 10.68 -9.11
C ILE A 939 36.28 9.25 -8.98
N SER A 940 35.78 8.49 -8.01
CA SER A 940 36.16 7.09 -7.80
C SER A 940 35.89 6.23 -9.05
N ALA A 941 34.66 6.27 -9.59
CA ALA A 941 34.32 5.53 -10.81
C ALA A 941 35.18 5.94 -12.01
N TYR A 942 35.45 7.23 -12.19
CA TYR A 942 36.31 7.72 -13.27
C TYR A 942 37.74 7.18 -13.15
N LEU A 943 38.36 7.29 -11.98
CA LEU A 943 39.72 6.78 -11.74
C LEU A 943 39.83 5.27 -11.95
N LEU A 944 38.78 4.52 -11.59
CA LEU A 944 38.73 3.07 -11.70
C LEU A 944 38.27 2.57 -13.08
N SER A 945 37.70 3.44 -13.91
CA SER A 945 37.19 3.11 -15.26
C SER A 945 38.28 2.91 -16.31
N ALA A 946 39.31 2.11 -16.06
CA ALA A 946 40.40 1.88 -17.01
C ALA A 946 40.38 0.46 -17.57
N LYS A 947 40.73 0.30 -18.85
CA LYS A 947 40.94 -1.02 -19.48
C LYS A 947 42.41 -1.40 -19.61
N SER A 948 43.33 -0.47 -19.36
CA SER A 948 44.78 -0.69 -19.43
C SER A 948 45.52 0.11 -18.36
N GLU A 949 46.71 -0.36 -17.96
CA GLU A 949 47.53 0.36 -16.98
C GLU A 949 47.88 1.77 -17.42
N ASN A 950 48.11 1.99 -18.73
CA ASN A 950 48.44 3.31 -19.27
C ASN A 950 47.28 4.31 -19.07
N GLU A 951 46.05 3.87 -19.36
CA GLU A 951 44.86 4.69 -19.15
C GLU A 951 44.65 5.00 -17.65
N GLN A 952 44.86 4.02 -16.77
CA GLN A 952 44.75 4.23 -15.33
C GLN A 952 45.83 5.18 -14.82
N ALA A 953 47.07 5.04 -15.29
CA ALA A 953 48.18 5.93 -14.95
C ALA A 953 47.90 7.37 -15.40
N GLU A 954 47.35 7.57 -16.60
CA GLU A 954 46.96 8.89 -17.09
C GLU A 954 45.89 9.52 -16.19
N LYS A 955 44.82 8.78 -15.82
CA LYS A 955 43.77 9.27 -14.92
C LYS A 955 44.30 9.59 -13.52
N TYR A 956 45.18 8.73 -13.00
CA TYR A 956 45.85 8.94 -11.72
C TYR A 956 46.66 10.24 -11.71
N GLU A 957 47.54 10.44 -12.70
CA GLU A 957 48.40 11.63 -12.79
C GLU A 957 47.59 12.90 -13.06
N LYS A 958 46.60 12.83 -13.94
CA LYS A 958 45.81 14.00 -14.36
C LYS A 958 44.81 14.45 -13.29
N VAL A 959 44.23 13.53 -12.53
CA VAL A 959 43.12 13.83 -11.59
C VAL A 959 43.49 13.59 -10.14
N PHE A 960 43.99 12.41 -9.79
CA PHE A 960 44.18 12.06 -8.37
C PHE A 960 45.40 12.75 -7.74
N VAL A 961 46.53 12.82 -8.45
CA VAL A 961 47.76 13.47 -7.95
C VAL A 961 47.53 14.94 -7.57
N PRO A 962 46.86 15.78 -8.39
CA PRO A 962 46.50 17.15 -8.00
C PRO A 962 45.66 17.24 -6.72
N ILE A 963 44.64 16.38 -6.58
CA ILE A 963 43.79 16.33 -5.37
C ILE A 963 44.65 15.99 -4.14
N MET A 964 45.49 14.96 -4.26
CA MET A 964 46.33 14.46 -3.18
C MET A 964 47.32 15.51 -2.70
N ARG A 965 48.05 16.18 -3.61
CA ARG A 965 49.00 17.25 -3.25
C ARG A 965 48.32 18.40 -2.50
N ARG A 966 47.21 18.91 -3.03
CA ARG A 966 46.45 20.01 -2.41
C ARG A 966 45.82 19.59 -1.07
N ALA A 967 45.40 18.33 -0.93
CA ALA A 967 44.90 17.80 0.33
C ALA A 967 45.98 17.75 1.41
N PHE A 968 47.21 17.35 1.05
CA PHE A 968 48.32 17.31 1.99
C PHE A 968 48.82 18.69 2.41
N GLU A 969 48.84 19.66 1.50
CA GLU A 969 49.12 21.06 1.83
C GLU A 969 48.14 21.61 2.88
N LYS A 970 46.87 21.21 2.79
CA LYS A 970 45.80 21.64 3.70
C LYS A 970 45.48 20.65 4.80
N TRP A 971 46.31 19.63 5.01
CA TRP A 971 45.98 18.49 5.87
C TRP A 971 45.69 18.93 7.31
N SER A 972 46.44 19.90 7.83
CA SER A 972 46.33 20.37 9.22
C SER A 972 45.33 21.51 9.43
N GLU A 973 44.64 21.98 8.38
CA GLU A 973 43.63 23.02 8.48
C GLU A 973 42.39 22.52 9.26
N LYS A 974 41.91 23.34 10.20
CA LYS A 974 40.69 23.08 10.98
C LYS A 974 39.65 24.15 10.71
N LYS A 975 38.39 23.73 10.57
CA LYS A 975 37.21 24.61 10.55
C LYS A 975 36.18 24.08 11.55
N ASP A 976 35.73 24.94 12.45
CA ASP A 976 34.82 24.61 13.55
C ASP A 976 35.30 23.40 14.39
N GLY A 977 36.62 23.31 14.61
CA GLY A 977 37.26 22.23 15.35
C GLY A 977 37.45 20.92 14.58
N SER A 978 36.96 20.82 13.34
CA SER A 978 37.00 19.61 12.51
C SER A 978 38.03 19.69 11.37
N PHE A 979 38.68 18.57 11.06
CA PHE A 979 39.61 18.44 9.92
C PHE A 979 38.84 18.06 8.64
N ILE A 980 38.23 19.05 8.02
CA ILE A 980 37.31 18.86 6.89
C ILE A 980 38.00 18.21 5.68
N ILE A 981 39.19 18.71 5.30
CA ILE A 981 39.95 18.16 4.17
C ILE A 981 40.38 16.70 4.42
N ARG A 982 40.82 16.38 5.65
CA ARG A 982 41.13 14.99 6.04
C ARG A 982 39.91 14.08 5.87
N SER A 983 38.73 14.56 6.27
CA SER A 983 37.48 13.81 6.18
C SER A 983 37.04 13.58 4.73
N ASN A 984 37.10 14.62 3.89
CA ASN A 984 36.79 14.52 2.46
C ASN A 984 37.72 13.55 1.73
N PHE A 985 39.03 13.60 2.02
CA PHE A 985 40.01 12.69 1.44
C PHE A 985 39.82 11.24 1.90
N GLN A 986 39.52 11.02 3.20
CA GLN A 986 39.17 9.69 3.73
C GLN A 986 37.92 9.11 3.09
N CYS A 987 36.93 9.96 2.79
CA CYS A 987 35.73 9.56 2.06
C CYS A 987 36.08 9.07 0.65
N LEU A 988 36.92 9.81 -0.08
CA LEU A 988 37.39 9.43 -1.43
C LEU A 988 38.13 8.08 -1.42
N LEU A 989 39.07 7.86 -0.49
CA LEU A 989 39.76 6.58 -0.35
C LEU A 989 38.78 5.44 -0.04
N THR A 990 37.79 5.68 0.81
CA THR A 990 36.77 4.67 1.14
C THR A 990 35.94 4.29 -0.09
N HIS A 991 35.55 5.27 -0.92
CA HIS A 991 34.86 5.00 -2.18
C HIS A 991 35.74 4.22 -3.17
N LEU A 992 37.01 4.57 -3.32
CA LEU A 992 37.94 3.80 -4.16
C LEU A 992 38.05 2.33 -3.73
N SER A 993 38.01 2.08 -2.41
CA SER A 993 38.07 0.72 -1.87
C SER A 993 36.77 -0.06 -2.12
N ASN A 994 35.61 0.56 -1.86
CA ASN A 994 34.30 -0.06 -2.04
C ASN A 994 34.02 -0.37 -3.52
N ASP A 995 34.45 0.51 -4.41
CA ASP A 995 34.28 0.39 -5.85
C ASP A 995 35.13 -0.72 -6.49
N LEU A 996 36.05 -1.36 -5.75
CA LEU A 996 36.65 -2.62 -6.21
C LEU A 996 35.56 -3.68 -6.45
N LYS A 997 34.67 -3.83 -5.47
CA LYS A 997 33.54 -4.76 -5.54
C LYS A 997 32.40 -4.17 -6.36
N ASP A 998 31.96 -2.96 -5.99
CA ASP A 998 30.70 -2.40 -6.45
C ASP A 998 30.81 -1.73 -7.85
N TYR A 999 32.00 -1.75 -8.47
CA TYR A 999 32.23 -1.15 -9.79
C TYR A 999 33.21 -1.93 -10.67
N VAL A 1000 34.47 -2.11 -10.23
CA VAL A 1000 35.55 -2.71 -11.05
C VAL A 1000 35.21 -4.13 -11.44
N VAL A 1001 34.86 -4.98 -10.46
CA VAL A 1001 34.56 -6.38 -10.70
C VAL A 1001 33.23 -6.56 -11.43
N GLU A 1002 32.19 -5.78 -11.06
CA GLU A 1002 30.89 -5.83 -11.75
C GLU A 1002 30.97 -5.46 -13.24
N LYS A 1003 31.87 -4.53 -13.59
CA LYS A 1003 32.03 -4.04 -14.97
C LYS A 1003 33.22 -4.65 -15.71
N ASN A 1004 33.93 -5.60 -15.12
CA ASN A 1004 35.09 -6.25 -15.72
C ASN A 1004 36.18 -5.26 -16.18
N LEU A 1005 36.59 -4.34 -15.30
CA LEU A 1005 37.61 -3.31 -15.54
C LEU A 1005 39.01 -3.72 -15.04
N LEU A 1006 40.03 -2.90 -15.28
CA LEU A 1006 41.38 -3.16 -14.75
C LEU A 1006 41.41 -3.07 -13.22
N LEU A 1007 41.98 -4.08 -12.55
CA LEU A 1007 42.22 -4.05 -11.12
C LEU A 1007 43.33 -3.03 -10.77
N PRO A 1008 43.09 -2.05 -9.87
CA PRO A 1008 43.93 -0.87 -9.71
C PRO A 1008 45.15 -1.04 -8.78
N HIS A 1009 45.76 -2.22 -8.72
CA HIS A 1009 46.81 -2.52 -7.72
C HIS A 1009 47.99 -1.54 -7.77
N LYS A 1010 48.53 -1.26 -8.97
CA LYS A 1010 49.65 -0.31 -9.15
C LYS A 1010 49.29 1.11 -8.71
N MET A 1011 48.10 1.59 -9.05
CA MET A 1011 47.60 2.89 -8.60
C MET A 1011 47.48 2.92 -7.08
N PHE A 1012 46.92 1.86 -6.47
CA PHE A 1012 46.73 1.78 -5.02
C PHE A 1012 48.06 1.73 -4.26
N LEU A 1013 49.07 1.06 -4.82
CA LEU A 1013 50.44 1.05 -4.32
C LEU A 1013 51.06 2.46 -4.34
N ASN A 1014 50.94 3.18 -5.46
CA ASN A 1014 51.43 4.57 -5.56
C ASN A 1014 50.76 5.50 -4.52
N ILE A 1015 49.45 5.34 -4.29
CA ILE A 1015 48.71 6.10 -3.28
C ILE A 1015 49.24 5.78 -1.88
N LYS A 1016 49.53 4.51 -1.59
CA LYS A 1016 50.08 4.08 -0.29
C LYS A 1016 51.45 4.73 -0.04
N GLU A 1017 52.37 4.64 -1.01
CA GLU A 1017 53.72 5.20 -0.88
C GLU A 1017 53.69 6.71 -0.63
N GLU A 1018 52.83 7.43 -1.36
CA GLU A 1018 52.72 8.87 -1.18
C GLU A 1018 52.03 9.24 0.14
N LEU A 1019 51.05 8.46 0.62
CA LEU A 1019 50.48 8.64 1.96
C LEU A 1019 51.51 8.44 3.07
N GLU A 1020 52.32 7.38 3.00
CA GLU A 1020 53.35 7.09 4.01
C GLU A 1020 54.44 8.16 4.03
N LYS A 1021 54.71 8.80 2.89
CA LYS A 1021 55.69 9.89 2.75
C LYS A 1021 55.17 11.25 3.22
N SER A 1022 53.90 11.57 2.95
CA SER A 1022 53.39 12.95 3.03
C SER A 1022 52.63 13.28 4.31
N ILE A 1023 52.22 12.29 5.11
CA ILE A 1023 51.49 12.53 6.39
C ILE A 1023 52.08 11.71 7.55
N SER A 1024 51.96 12.24 8.78
CA SER A 1024 52.57 11.61 9.95
C SER A 1024 51.85 10.31 10.35
N LYS A 1025 52.62 9.23 10.55
CA LYS A 1025 52.09 7.92 10.98
C LYS A 1025 51.40 7.98 12.36
N SER A 1026 51.91 8.81 13.27
CA SER A 1026 51.37 8.95 14.64
C SER A 1026 49.96 9.52 14.67
N GLU A 1027 49.63 10.48 13.80
CA GLU A 1027 48.28 11.08 13.75
C GLU A 1027 47.30 10.30 12.88
N ASN A 1028 47.80 9.53 11.91
CA ASN A 1028 46.98 8.95 10.83
C ASN A 1028 47.06 7.42 10.75
N TYR A 1029 47.55 6.75 11.81
CA TYR A 1029 47.80 5.30 11.85
C TYR A 1029 46.65 4.46 11.29
N MET A 1030 45.40 4.72 11.73
CA MET A 1030 44.23 3.94 11.30
C MET A 1030 43.98 4.05 9.78
N MET A 1031 44.11 5.23 9.20
CA MET A 1031 43.90 5.46 7.77
C MET A 1031 45.01 4.80 6.93
N LEU A 1032 46.27 4.96 7.35
CA LEU A 1032 47.42 4.35 6.69
C LEU A 1032 47.34 2.82 6.73
N THR A 1033 46.96 2.26 7.88
CA THR A 1033 46.79 0.81 8.07
C THR A 1033 45.64 0.28 7.24
N LYS A 1034 44.49 0.99 7.23
CA LYS A 1034 43.34 0.64 6.38
C LYS A 1034 43.76 0.55 4.91
N TRP A 1035 44.48 1.57 4.41
CA TRP A 1035 44.93 1.59 3.02
C TRP A 1035 46.00 0.53 2.72
N LYS A 1036 46.96 0.28 3.64
CA LYS A 1036 47.94 -0.82 3.54
C LYS A 1036 47.23 -2.17 3.35
N LEU A 1037 46.15 -2.42 4.09
CA LEU A 1037 45.30 -3.60 3.94
C LEU A 1037 44.54 -3.61 2.61
N THR A 1038 44.02 -2.47 2.15
CA THR A 1038 43.38 -2.34 0.83
C THR A 1038 44.35 -2.73 -0.31
N VAL A 1039 45.60 -2.28 -0.27
CA VAL A 1039 46.62 -2.66 -1.27
C VAL A 1039 46.88 -4.16 -1.26
N ALA A 1040 47.00 -4.76 -0.06
CA ALA A 1040 47.22 -6.20 0.07
C ALA A 1040 46.05 -7.02 -0.51
N LEU A 1041 44.81 -6.63 -0.19
CA LEU A 1041 43.61 -7.26 -0.73
C LEU A 1041 43.56 -7.15 -2.26
N CYS A 1042 43.81 -5.95 -2.80
CA CYS A 1042 43.80 -5.67 -4.23
C CYS A 1042 44.88 -6.49 -4.97
N LYS A 1043 46.08 -6.61 -4.40
CA LYS A 1043 47.16 -7.44 -4.97
C LYS A 1043 46.78 -8.91 -5.04
N LEU A 1044 46.25 -9.48 -3.97
CA LEU A 1044 45.85 -10.89 -3.94
C LEU A 1044 44.72 -11.19 -4.93
N ALA A 1045 43.79 -10.23 -5.10
CA ALA A 1045 42.68 -10.38 -6.02
C ALA A 1045 43.09 -10.42 -7.51
N GLU A 1046 44.32 -10.04 -7.90
CA GLU A 1046 44.76 -10.00 -9.31
C GLU A 1046 44.59 -11.35 -10.03
N ILE A 1047 45.00 -12.46 -9.40
CA ILE A 1047 44.98 -13.78 -10.02
C ILE A 1047 43.53 -14.30 -10.16
N PRO A 1048 42.73 -14.43 -9.08
CA PRO A 1048 41.36 -14.94 -9.19
C PRO A 1048 40.47 -14.08 -10.09
N TYR A 1049 40.71 -12.77 -10.09
CA TYR A 1049 40.00 -11.85 -10.97
C TYR A 1049 40.28 -12.14 -12.46
N SER A 1050 41.54 -12.45 -12.81
CA SER A 1050 41.91 -12.81 -14.18
C SER A 1050 41.28 -14.12 -14.66
N GLU A 1051 40.84 -14.98 -13.75
CA GLU A 1051 40.14 -16.24 -14.04
C GLU A 1051 38.62 -16.07 -14.23
N GLY A 1052 38.10 -14.85 -14.06
CA GLY A 1052 36.71 -14.49 -14.33
C GLY A 1052 35.76 -14.70 -13.14
N ASP A 1053 36.28 -14.85 -11.93
CA ASP A 1053 35.47 -15.02 -10.73
C ASP A 1053 34.75 -13.73 -10.31
N ASN A 1054 33.59 -13.89 -9.67
CA ASN A 1054 32.90 -12.78 -9.03
C ASN A 1054 33.56 -12.43 -7.69
N TRP A 1055 33.26 -11.26 -7.10
CA TRP A 1055 33.91 -10.80 -5.88
C TRP A 1055 33.84 -11.77 -4.70
N VAL A 1056 32.77 -12.57 -4.61
CA VAL A 1056 32.64 -13.60 -3.56
C VAL A 1056 33.59 -14.76 -3.81
N GLY A 1057 33.73 -15.21 -5.06
CA GLY A 1057 34.73 -16.22 -5.45
C GLY A 1057 36.15 -15.75 -5.16
N ILE A 1058 36.49 -14.56 -5.66
CA ILE A 1058 37.79 -13.90 -5.44
C ILE A 1058 38.13 -13.84 -3.94
N THR A 1059 37.24 -13.28 -3.13
CA THR A 1059 37.49 -13.13 -1.68
C THR A 1059 37.57 -14.47 -0.94
N SER A 1060 36.90 -15.51 -1.44
CA SER A 1060 36.97 -16.85 -0.87
C SER A 1060 38.32 -17.52 -1.13
N GLU A 1061 38.87 -17.34 -2.34
CA GLU A 1061 40.15 -17.93 -2.73
C GLU A 1061 41.32 -17.28 -1.98
N ILE A 1062 41.31 -15.95 -1.85
CA ILE A 1062 42.41 -15.20 -1.22
C ILE A 1062 42.34 -15.14 0.31
N ALA A 1063 41.30 -15.69 0.92
CA ALA A 1063 40.98 -15.47 2.33
C ALA A 1063 42.13 -15.83 3.28
N THR A 1064 42.74 -17.00 3.07
CA THR A 1064 43.84 -17.51 3.89
C THR A 1064 45.09 -16.64 3.74
N ASP A 1065 45.46 -16.31 2.49
CA ASP A 1065 46.65 -15.50 2.20
C ASP A 1065 46.49 -14.07 2.73
N PHE A 1066 45.30 -13.48 2.58
CA PHE A 1066 44.99 -12.17 3.13
C PHE A 1066 45.05 -12.17 4.66
N GLY A 1067 44.51 -13.22 5.31
CA GLY A 1067 44.59 -13.39 6.75
C GLY A 1067 46.03 -13.51 7.25
N GLN A 1068 46.89 -14.24 6.55
CA GLN A 1068 48.31 -14.35 6.90
C GLN A 1068 49.05 -13.01 6.76
N ILE A 1069 48.84 -12.28 5.66
CA ILE A 1069 49.43 -10.96 5.46
C ILE A 1069 48.98 -9.98 6.54
N ALA A 1070 47.69 -9.99 6.89
CA ALA A 1070 47.15 -9.13 7.94
C ALA A 1070 47.79 -9.45 9.31
N LEU A 1071 47.94 -10.73 9.65
CA LEU A 1071 48.65 -11.15 10.86
C LEU A 1071 50.11 -10.66 10.88
N ASP A 1072 50.84 -10.81 9.77
CA ASP A 1072 52.23 -10.39 9.67
C ASP A 1072 52.37 -8.87 9.85
N TYR A 1073 51.44 -8.09 9.28
CA TYR A 1073 51.40 -6.64 9.49
C TYR A 1073 51.09 -6.27 10.94
N LEU A 1074 50.22 -7.02 11.63
CA LEU A 1074 49.95 -6.78 13.04
C LEU A 1074 51.20 -7.10 13.89
N LYS A 1075 51.89 -8.21 13.63
CA LYS A 1075 53.16 -8.57 14.31
C LYS A 1075 54.22 -7.49 14.13
N GLU A 1076 54.35 -6.97 12.92
CA GLU A 1076 55.24 -5.86 12.60
C GLU A 1076 54.88 -4.60 13.41
N ASP A 1077 53.62 -4.19 13.40
CA ASP A 1077 53.19 -2.98 14.11
C ASP A 1077 53.27 -3.11 15.64
N VAL A 1078 53.00 -4.29 16.21
CA VAL A 1078 53.20 -4.56 17.64
C VAL A 1078 54.67 -4.40 18.02
N LYS A 1079 55.59 -4.91 17.19
CA LYS A 1079 57.03 -4.78 17.41
C LYS A 1079 57.52 -3.33 17.27
N ILE A 1080 56.95 -2.57 16.33
CA ILE A 1080 57.37 -1.18 16.04
C ILE A 1080 56.79 -0.18 17.05
N HIS A 1081 55.54 -0.36 17.48
CA HIS A 1081 54.83 0.60 18.32
C HIS A 1081 54.70 0.11 19.77
N PHE A 1082 53.64 -0.64 20.07
CA PHE A 1082 53.32 -1.18 21.39
C PHE A 1082 52.19 -2.22 21.28
N PRO A 1083 52.08 -3.20 22.21
CA PRO A 1083 51.05 -4.24 22.22
C PRO A 1083 49.62 -3.75 21.96
N CYS A 1084 49.17 -2.70 22.67
CA CYS A 1084 47.81 -2.15 22.55
C CYS A 1084 47.46 -1.54 21.18
N ILE A 1085 48.41 -1.45 20.23
CA ILE A 1085 48.15 -0.98 18.86
C ILE A 1085 47.11 -1.85 18.15
N TYR A 1086 46.95 -3.11 18.57
CA TYR A 1086 45.94 -4.03 18.06
C TYR A 1086 44.54 -3.41 18.05
N LYS A 1087 44.18 -2.54 19.01
CA LYS A 1087 42.85 -1.90 19.04
C LYS A 1087 42.60 -0.98 17.84
N LEU A 1088 43.61 -0.20 17.45
CA LEU A 1088 43.52 0.66 16.27
C LEU A 1088 43.62 -0.18 14.99
N TYR A 1089 44.45 -1.22 15.00
CA TYR A 1089 44.58 -2.17 13.91
C TYR A 1089 43.26 -2.90 13.64
N SER A 1090 42.60 -3.44 14.66
CA SER A 1090 41.29 -4.12 14.56
C SER A 1090 40.23 -3.22 13.93
N LYS A 1091 40.20 -1.93 14.24
CA LYS A 1091 39.26 -0.98 13.61
C LYS A 1091 39.56 -0.79 12.12
N ALA A 1092 40.84 -0.70 11.75
CA ALA A 1092 41.27 -0.61 10.35
C ALA A 1092 40.95 -1.91 9.59
N LEU A 1093 41.23 -3.06 10.18
CA LEU A 1093 40.92 -4.38 9.63
C LEU A 1093 39.42 -4.59 9.45
N ASN A 1094 38.61 -4.30 10.48
CA ASN A 1094 37.16 -4.44 10.40
C ASN A 1094 36.56 -3.58 9.28
N SER A 1095 37.10 -2.37 9.09
CA SER A 1095 36.71 -1.51 7.97
C SER A 1095 36.96 -2.15 6.59
N GLN A 1096 37.97 -3.01 6.45
CA GLN A 1096 38.25 -3.75 5.21
C GLN A 1096 37.46 -5.05 5.11
N LEU A 1097 37.18 -5.71 6.23
CA LEU A 1097 36.33 -6.90 6.26
C LEU A 1097 34.89 -6.62 5.80
N HIS A 1098 34.43 -5.36 5.83
CA HIS A 1098 33.17 -4.97 5.18
C HIS A 1098 33.16 -5.18 3.66
N LEU A 1099 34.31 -5.20 2.99
CA LEU A 1099 34.40 -5.57 1.57
C LEU A 1099 34.12 -7.07 1.37
N ILE A 1100 34.27 -7.89 2.41
CA ILE A 1100 34.02 -9.33 2.37
C ILE A 1100 32.61 -9.61 2.86
N SER A 1101 31.70 -9.88 1.91
CA SER A 1101 30.27 -10.01 2.21
C SER A 1101 29.87 -11.30 2.94
N GLN A 1102 30.68 -12.37 2.84
CA GLN A 1102 30.35 -13.66 3.46
C GLN A 1102 31.12 -13.88 4.75
N GLU A 1103 30.38 -14.13 5.84
CA GLU A 1103 30.96 -14.37 7.17
C GLU A 1103 31.88 -15.61 7.21
N ARG A 1104 31.60 -16.67 6.45
CA ARG A 1104 32.49 -17.85 6.37
C ARG A 1104 33.90 -17.51 5.90
N ILE A 1105 34.02 -16.55 4.97
CA ILE A 1105 35.30 -16.08 4.46
C ILE A 1105 36.05 -15.31 5.56
N LYS A 1106 35.32 -14.47 6.32
CA LYS A 1106 35.89 -13.75 7.47
C LYS A 1106 36.39 -14.71 8.55
N ILE A 1107 35.68 -15.80 8.81
CA ILE A 1107 36.13 -16.85 9.75
C ILE A 1107 37.46 -17.45 9.32
N THR A 1108 37.64 -17.74 8.04
CA THR A 1108 38.94 -18.21 7.51
C THR A 1108 40.06 -17.21 7.80
N ILE A 1109 39.80 -15.91 7.62
CA ILE A 1109 40.75 -14.85 7.95
C ILE A 1109 41.05 -14.82 9.45
N TYR A 1110 40.04 -14.89 10.31
CA TYR A 1110 40.23 -14.89 11.77
C TYR A 1110 41.05 -16.09 12.24
N ARG A 1111 40.87 -17.27 11.63
CA ARG A 1111 41.66 -18.47 11.96
C ARG A 1111 43.16 -18.26 11.75
N CYS A 1112 43.57 -17.47 10.76
CA CYS A 1112 44.97 -17.11 10.59
C CYS A 1112 45.54 -16.39 11.82
N PHE A 1113 44.77 -15.47 12.43
CA PHE A 1113 45.20 -14.74 13.64
C PHE A 1113 45.34 -15.64 14.88
N LEU A 1114 44.72 -16.82 14.88
CA LEU A 1114 44.80 -17.81 15.96
C LEU A 1114 45.90 -18.86 15.73
N ALA A 1115 46.56 -18.86 14.57
CA ALA A 1115 47.52 -19.91 14.19
C ALA A 1115 48.84 -19.86 14.99
N ASP A 1116 49.18 -18.73 15.60
CA ASP A 1116 50.37 -18.57 16.45
C ASP A 1116 49.95 -18.42 17.92
N GLU A 1117 49.99 -19.53 18.68
CA GLU A 1117 49.62 -19.60 20.09
C GLU A 1117 50.44 -18.66 21.01
N ASN A 1118 51.61 -18.18 20.56
CA ASN A 1118 52.42 -17.29 21.38
C ASN A 1118 52.11 -15.80 21.13
N PHE A 1119 51.28 -15.47 20.14
CA PHE A 1119 51.00 -14.09 19.76
C PHE A 1119 49.64 -13.60 20.27
N ILE A 1120 49.65 -13.05 21.49
CA ILE A 1120 48.45 -12.65 22.23
C ILE A 1120 47.59 -11.64 21.45
N GLU A 1121 48.22 -10.64 20.83
CA GLU A 1121 47.53 -9.58 20.11
C GLU A 1121 46.76 -10.09 18.89
N GLY A 1122 47.16 -11.25 18.33
CA GLY A 1122 46.42 -11.94 17.27
C GLY A 1122 45.04 -12.39 17.74
N TYR A 1123 44.99 -13.07 18.87
CA TYR A 1123 43.74 -13.50 19.51
C TYR A 1123 42.87 -12.29 19.89
N LEU A 1124 43.46 -11.25 20.47
CA LEU A 1124 42.71 -10.02 20.83
C LEU A 1124 42.12 -9.31 19.60
N THR A 1125 42.83 -9.35 18.46
CA THR A 1125 42.34 -8.81 17.18
C THR A 1125 41.18 -9.62 16.65
N ALA A 1126 41.26 -10.96 16.67
CA ALA A 1126 40.17 -11.84 16.27
C ALA A 1126 38.93 -11.65 17.14
N ILE A 1127 39.08 -11.50 18.46
CA ILE A 1127 37.97 -11.18 19.37
C ILE A 1127 37.33 -9.84 18.98
N GLU A 1128 38.13 -8.77 18.87
CA GLU A 1128 37.60 -7.42 18.63
C GLU A 1128 36.89 -7.29 17.28
N THR A 1129 37.34 -8.02 16.26
CA THR A 1129 36.77 -7.98 14.90
C THR A 1129 35.62 -8.96 14.68
N SER A 1130 35.49 -10.02 15.49
CA SER A 1130 34.43 -11.02 15.35
C SER A 1130 33.33 -10.94 16.41
N LYS A 1131 33.50 -10.17 17.49
CA LYS A 1131 32.55 -10.12 18.64
C LYS A 1131 31.10 -9.82 18.24
N GLU A 1132 30.87 -8.86 17.35
CA GLU A 1132 29.52 -8.53 16.88
C GLU A 1132 28.97 -9.69 16.04
N SER A 1133 29.72 -10.18 15.05
CA SER A 1133 29.29 -11.32 14.23
C SER A 1133 29.02 -12.60 15.05
N TYR A 1134 29.81 -12.84 16.09
CA TYR A 1134 29.63 -13.96 17.01
C TYR A 1134 28.36 -13.80 17.87
N SER A 1135 28.01 -12.59 18.32
CA SER A 1135 26.75 -12.37 19.05
C SER A 1135 25.52 -12.65 18.19
N TYR A 1136 25.63 -12.41 16.87
CA TYR A 1136 24.56 -12.68 15.91
C TYR A 1136 24.43 -14.17 15.53
N ASP A 1137 25.54 -14.91 15.40
CA ASP A 1137 25.57 -16.29 14.88
C ASP A 1137 26.64 -17.15 15.58
N LYS A 1138 26.35 -17.56 16.82
CA LYS A 1138 27.28 -18.35 17.62
C LYS A 1138 27.61 -19.71 17.01
N ASP A 1139 26.64 -20.36 16.38
CA ASP A 1139 26.83 -21.70 15.82
C ASP A 1139 27.90 -21.68 14.72
N MET A 1140 27.85 -20.69 13.82
CA MET A 1140 28.82 -20.56 12.73
C MET A 1140 30.25 -20.22 13.22
N TYR A 1141 30.36 -19.52 14.35
CA TYR A 1141 31.63 -19.04 14.92
C TYR A 1141 32.15 -19.91 16.08
N SER A 1142 31.42 -20.96 16.46
CA SER A 1142 31.71 -21.83 17.62
C SER A 1142 33.15 -22.34 17.63
N ASP A 1143 33.58 -23.02 16.57
CA ASP A 1143 34.96 -23.54 16.44
C ASP A 1143 36.03 -22.46 16.70
N LEU A 1144 35.83 -21.25 16.19
CA LEU A 1144 36.77 -20.13 16.33
C LEU A 1144 36.84 -19.66 17.79
N TRP A 1145 35.68 -19.50 18.43
CA TRP A 1145 35.58 -19.01 19.80
C TRP A 1145 35.92 -20.07 20.85
N ASP A 1146 35.73 -21.35 20.55
CA ASP A 1146 36.19 -22.46 21.37
C ASP A 1146 37.72 -22.47 21.46
N GLN A 1147 38.41 -22.33 20.31
CA GLN A 1147 39.87 -22.19 20.26
C GLN A 1147 40.38 -20.98 21.08
N ILE A 1148 39.67 -19.84 21.05
CA ILE A 1148 40.00 -18.67 21.86
C ILE A 1148 39.82 -18.96 23.36
N SER A 1149 38.77 -19.70 23.74
CA SER A 1149 38.43 -20.01 25.13
C SER A 1149 39.46 -20.94 25.80
N GLU A 1150 40.03 -21.86 25.02
CA GLU A 1150 40.98 -22.87 25.49
C GLU A 1150 42.41 -22.31 25.65
N HIS A 1151 42.69 -21.14 25.08
CA HIS A 1151 44.02 -20.54 25.05
C HIS A 1151 44.58 -20.28 26.47
N PRO A 1152 45.85 -20.64 26.78
CA PRO A 1152 46.38 -20.60 28.15
C PRO A 1152 46.57 -19.19 28.76
N SER A 1153 46.65 -18.14 27.94
CA SER A 1153 46.83 -16.76 28.40
C SER A 1153 45.64 -16.22 29.21
N VAL A 1154 45.93 -15.66 30.40
CA VAL A 1154 44.94 -15.02 31.26
C VAL A 1154 44.29 -13.82 30.58
N GLU A 1155 45.05 -13.02 29.83
CA GLU A 1155 44.55 -11.83 29.14
C GLU A 1155 43.51 -12.18 28.07
N ILE A 1156 43.79 -13.22 27.27
CA ILE A 1156 42.85 -13.70 26.23
C ILE A 1156 41.57 -14.22 26.89
N LYS A 1157 41.70 -15.01 27.97
CA LYS A 1157 40.54 -15.48 28.73
C LYS A 1157 39.72 -14.33 29.30
N MET A 1158 40.35 -13.29 29.85
CA MET A 1158 39.65 -12.10 30.35
C MET A 1158 38.86 -11.41 29.23
N HIS A 1159 39.44 -11.23 28.04
CA HIS A 1159 38.76 -10.62 26.91
C HIS A 1159 37.67 -11.53 26.31
N TYR A 1160 37.89 -12.84 26.27
CA TYR A 1160 36.86 -13.82 25.91
C TYR A 1160 35.68 -13.70 26.86
N TYR A 1161 35.89 -13.86 28.17
CA TYR A 1161 34.83 -13.77 29.17
C TYR A 1161 34.19 -12.39 29.23
N TYR A 1162 34.94 -11.31 29.03
CA TYR A 1162 34.35 -9.99 28.91
C TYR A 1162 33.38 -9.96 27.72
N ASN A 1163 33.76 -10.36 26.52
CA ASN A 1163 32.87 -10.31 25.35
C ASN A 1163 31.79 -11.41 25.33
N THR A 1164 31.95 -12.51 26.07
CA THR A 1164 30.92 -13.56 26.20
C THR A 1164 29.97 -13.32 27.39
N ASN A 1165 30.42 -12.64 28.45
CA ASN A 1165 29.63 -12.33 29.66
C ASN A 1165 29.10 -10.89 29.71
N THR A 1166 29.60 -9.93 28.91
CA THR A 1166 29.10 -8.52 28.96
C THR A 1166 27.68 -8.33 28.43
N ASN A 1167 26.98 -9.39 28.00
CA ASN A 1167 25.52 -9.34 27.89
C ASN A 1167 24.79 -9.55 29.24
N ASN A 1168 25.52 -9.81 30.35
CA ASN A 1168 24.96 -9.98 31.70
C ASN A 1168 25.24 -8.81 32.66
N ASP A 1169 26.16 -7.88 32.37
CA ASP A 1169 26.54 -6.81 33.30
C ASP A 1169 26.58 -5.43 32.61
N TYR A 1170 25.41 -4.84 32.37
CA TYR A 1170 25.26 -3.38 32.46
C TYR A 1170 24.60 -3.07 33.80
N CYS A 1171 25.43 -2.78 34.80
CA CYS A 1171 25.07 -1.96 35.96
C CYS A 1171 24.87 -0.50 35.51
#